data_AF-A0A1F7LSD9-F1
#
_entry.id   AF-A0A1F7LSD9-F1
#
_cell.length_a   1.000
_cell.length_b   1.000
_cell.length_c   1.000
_cell.angle_alpha   90.00
_cell.angle_beta   90.00
_cell.angle_gamma   90.00
#
_symmetry.space_group_name_H-M   'P 1'
#
loop_
_entity.id
_entity.type
_entity.pdbx_description
1 polymer ?
#
loop_
_entity_poly.entity_id
_entity_poly.type
_entity_poly.pdbx_seq_one_letter_code
_entity_poly.pdbx_strand_id
1 'polypeptide(L)'
;MDSGFFERPILNSPYAYPARHWELDAQGQPTGRIIEARRTAQFITPVPRPKKHKRSAGQERLVFDEGAGVSTAKQEYDPTPIINELRHRVDQWRGISNPSAWGVTPETARLLQHWRHHEFTGVRPFFCQIEAVETVIWLTEVAPNERQGKGFLEHLANANNDANPELMRLALKLATGAGKTTVMAMLIAWQTVNAVRRPQSRRFTRGFLVVTPGITIKDRLRVLYPNDPDSYYANRELVPGDMLDDVNRAKIVITNYHGFKRREQVDLSKGGRALLQGRVGASLDTMETEGQMLQRVMPGLMGLKSIVVLNDEAHHCYREKPPDEDVDDDLKGDERKEAERNNEAARLWISGLEAVNRKLGVARVIDLSATPFFLRGSGYAEGTLFPWTMSDFSLMDAIECGIVKLPRVPVAENVPGDDMPMFRNLWENIRKDMPKKGHQELADMACNRITAAITAAFASERPIKAVPDSYNPVGSTSHVRFNTSRPHRWETDPARCHVNWVVLDSDWEAEFCRVAESHPRVKAYVKNHNLGLEVPYRYGSEMRRYLPDFIVLVDDGHGADDLLHLVVEIKGYRREDAKEKKATMDTYWVPAVNNLRTLGRWAFAELTEIYQIEADFKAKAASAFDEMVARAGGTPPALSA
;
A
#
# COMPACT_ATOMS: atom_id res chain seq x y z
N MET A 1 -26.70 13.89 -17.00
CA MET A 1 -26.63 14.85 -15.89
C MET A 1 -25.15 15.02 -15.58
N ASP A 2 -24.55 16.07 -16.12
CA ASP A 2 -23.21 16.51 -15.75
C ASP A 2 -23.26 17.02 -14.31
N SER A 3 -22.89 16.17 -13.35
CA SER A 3 -22.67 16.67 -12.00
C SER A 3 -21.27 17.28 -11.96
N GLY A 4 -21.21 18.60 -11.82
CA GLY A 4 -19.95 19.37 -11.72
C GLY A 4 -18.97 18.83 -10.66
N PHE A 5 -19.45 18.01 -9.72
CA PHE A 5 -18.63 17.21 -8.81
C PHE A 5 -17.57 16.35 -9.52
N PHE A 6 -17.90 15.64 -10.61
CA PHE A 6 -16.94 14.73 -11.26
C PHE A 6 -15.87 15.47 -12.07
N GLU A 7 -16.15 16.71 -12.49
CA GLU A 7 -15.22 17.56 -13.21
C GLU A 7 -14.34 18.38 -12.27
N ARG A 8 -14.92 18.91 -11.19
CA ARG A 8 -14.28 19.81 -10.23
C ARG A 8 -14.66 19.45 -8.79
N PRO A 9 -14.22 18.29 -8.26
CA PRO A 9 -14.65 17.82 -6.94
C PRO A 9 -14.09 18.65 -5.78
N ILE A 10 -12.96 19.34 -5.99
CA ILE A 10 -12.24 20.07 -4.94
C ILE A 10 -12.88 21.43 -4.69
N LEU A 11 -13.33 21.66 -3.45
CA LEU A 11 -13.96 22.90 -2.99
C LEU A 11 -13.13 23.63 -1.92
N ASN A 12 -12.31 22.92 -1.17
CA ASN A 12 -11.58 23.45 -0.01
C ASN A 12 -10.08 23.29 -0.18
N SER A 13 -9.31 24.13 0.53
CA SER A 13 -7.87 23.91 0.67
C SER A 13 -7.61 22.76 1.63
N PRO A 14 -6.61 21.88 1.37
CA PRO A 14 -6.23 20.82 2.32
C PRO A 14 -5.62 21.35 3.62
N TYR A 15 -5.31 22.65 3.68
CA TYR A 15 -4.65 23.30 4.81
C TYR A 15 -5.54 24.27 5.59
N ALA A 16 -6.74 24.56 5.08
CA ALA A 16 -7.69 25.47 5.72
C ALA A 16 -8.88 24.70 6.29
N TYR A 17 -9.66 25.37 7.14
CA TYR A 17 -10.91 24.83 7.64
C TYR A 17 -11.88 24.55 6.47
N PRO A 18 -12.46 23.33 6.36
CA PRO A 18 -13.42 23.01 5.30
C PRO A 18 -14.73 23.78 5.49
N ALA A 19 -14.95 24.80 4.68
CA ALA A 19 -16.09 25.71 4.80
C ALA A 19 -17.23 25.40 3.82
N ARG A 20 -17.00 24.50 2.86
CA ARG A 20 -17.96 24.16 1.80
C ARG A 20 -17.99 22.67 1.55
N HIS A 21 -19.13 22.13 1.13
CA HIS A 21 -19.22 20.74 0.67
C HIS A 21 -20.29 20.56 -0.40
N TRP A 22 -20.20 19.47 -1.15
CA TRP A 22 -21.27 19.06 -2.07
C TRP A 22 -22.42 18.43 -1.31
N GLU A 23 -23.64 18.91 -1.53
CA GLU A 23 -24.85 18.27 -1.00
C GLU A 23 -24.96 16.86 -1.60
N LEU A 24 -25.27 15.89 -0.74
CA LEU A 24 -25.49 14.50 -1.12
C LEU A 24 -26.98 14.17 -0.96
N ASP A 25 -27.53 13.41 -1.88
CA ASP A 25 -28.89 12.88 -1.76
C ASP A 25 -28.95 11.72 -0.75
N ALA A 26 -30.16 11.19 -0.53
CA ALA A 26 -30.39 10.07 0.39
C ALA A 26 -29.68 8.77 -0.01
N GLN A 27 -29.13 8.70 -1.22
CA GLN A 27 -28.36 7.57 -1.74
C GLN A 27 -26.83 7.86 -1.71
N GLY A 28 -26.41 8.97 -1.10
CA GLY A 28 -25.01 9.38 -1.01
C GLY A 28 -24.45 9.97 -2.30
N GLN A 29 -25.29 10.30 -3.29
CA GLN A 29 -24.82 10.87 -4.56
C GLN A 29 -24.81 12.40 -4.54
N PRO A 30 -23.76 13.05 -5.10
CA PRO A 30 -23.70 14.50 -5.20
C PRO A 30 -24.85 15.06 -6.05
N THR A 31 -25.65 15.96 -5.46
CA THR A 31 -26.78 16.62 -6.14
C THR A 31 -26.34 17.69 -7.14
N GLY A 32 -25.06 18.08 -7.08
CA GLY A 32 -24.50 19.21 -7.83
C GLY A 32 -24.70 20.56 -7.14
N ARG A 33 -25.32 20.59 -5.96
CA ARG A 33 -25.43 21.80 -5.13
C ARG A 33 -24.26 21.89 -4.15
N ILE A 34 -23.75 23.09 -3.95
CA ILE A 34 -22.73 23.40 -2.93
C ILE A 34 -23.43 23.99 -1.70
N ILE A 35 -23.06 23.51 -0.52
CA ILE A 35 -23.49 24.04 0.78
C ILE A 35 -22.31 24.81 1.38
N GLU A 36 -22.55 26.07 1.75
CA GLU A 36 -21.59 26.99 2.39
C GLU A 36 -21.48 26.74 3.90
N ALA A 37 -21.21 25.49 4.26
CA ALA A 37 -20.93 25.07 5.63
C ALA A 37 -20.00 23.85 5.62
N ARG A 38 -19.41 23.56 6.78
CA ARG A 38 -18.69 22.30 6.97
C ARG A 38 -19.65 21.11 6.91
N ARG A 39 -19.24 20.03 6.24
CA ARG A 39 -19.95 18.75 6.23
C ARG A 39 -20.08 18.21 7.65
N THR A 40 -21.30 17.99 8.10
CA THR A 40 -21.56 17.25 9.35
C THR A 40 -21.07 15.82 9.19
N ALA A 41 -20.40 15.26 10.21
CA ALA A 41 -20.19 13.82 10.24
C ALA A 41 -21.56 13.16 10.08
N GLN A 42 -21.67 12.21 9.16
CA GLN A 42 -22.85 11.40 8.88
C GLN A 42 -22.39 10.08 8.31
N PHE A 43 -23.17 9.04 8.55
CA PHE A 43 -23.04 7.74 7.92
C PHE A 43 -23.45 7.84 6.43
N ILE A 44 -22.46 7.93 5.53
CA ILE A 44 -22.72 8.08 4.10
C ILE A 44 -21.80 7.15 3.31
N THR A 45 -22.43 6.22 2.61
CA THR A 45 -21.82 5.30 1.63
C THR A 45 -21.31 6.06 0.40
N PRO A 46 -19.99 6.16 0.15
CA PRO A 46 -19.46 6.95 -0.96
C PRO A 46 -19.54 6.26 -2.34
N VAL A 47 -20.05 5.03 -2.43
CA VAL A 47 -19.97 4.22 -3.65
C VAL A 47 -21.29 4.27 -4.43
N PRO A 48 -21.29 4.76 -5.69
CA PRO A 48 -22.49 4.80 -6.51
C PRO A 48 -23.07 3.41 -6.74
N ARG A 49 -24.36 3.25 -6.42
CA ARG A 49 -25.15 2.07 -6.79
C ARG A 49 -25.32 2.02 -8.32
N PRO A 50 -25.28 0.83 -8.96
CA PRO A 50 -25.47 0.71 -10.39
C PRO A 50 -26.82 1.28 -10.83
N LYS A 51 -26.85 1.98 -11.97
CA LYS A 51 -28.07 2.58 -12.51
C LYS A 51 -28.94 1.48 -13.13
N LYS A 52 -30.01 1.11 -12.40
CA LYS A 52 -31.13 0.21 -12.73
C LYS A 52 -30.90 -1.28 -12.41
N HIS A 53 -31.59 -1.75 -11.37
CA HIS A 53 -32.04 -3.13 -11.25
C HIS A 53 -33.52 -3.18 -11.65
N LYS A 54 -33.87 -3.98 -12.67
CA LYS A 54 -35.22 -4.58 -12.71
C LYS A 54 -35.31 -5.50 -11.49
N ARG A 55 -36.41 -5.40 -10.75
CA ARG A 55 -36.77 -6.24 -9.59
C ARG A 55 -36.49 -7.72 -9.89
N SER A 56 -35.42 -8.27 -9.32
CA SER A 56 -35.34 -9.68 -8.95
C SER A 56 -34.93 -9.73 -7.50
N ALA A 57 -35.78 -10.33 -6.67
CA ALA A 57 -35.53 -10.53 -5.25
C ALA A 57 -34.35 -11.50 -5.04
N GLY A 58 -33.46 -11.17 -4.11
CA GLY A 58 -32.51 -12.12 -3.51
C GLY A 58 -31.09 -12.11 -4.08
N GLN A 59 -30.31 -11.06 -3.81
CA GLN A 59 -28.89 -11.11 -3.45
C GLN A 59 -28.35 -9.67 -3.34
N GLU A 60 -28.20 -9.17 -2.12
CA GLU A 60 -27.53 -7.90 -1.85
C GLU A 60 -26.01 -8.11 -1.96
N ARG A 61 -25.42 -7.53 -3.01
CA ARG A 61 -23.99 -7.60 -3.32
C ARG A 61 -23.31 -6.30 -2.86
N LEU A 62 -22.23 -6.47 -2.07
CA LEU A 62 -21.23 -5.51 -1.60
C LEU A 62 -21.26 -4.13 -2.28
N VAL A 63 -22.04 -3.24 -1.70
CA VAL A 63 -21.77 -1.80 -1.68
C VAL A 63 -21.17 -1.57 -0.29
N PHE A 64 -20.14 -0.73 -0.17
CA PHE A 64 -19.64 -0.26 1.13
C PHE A 64 -20.72 0.58 1.80
N ASP A 65 -21.79 -0.09 2.25
CA ASP A 65 -22.89 0.55 2.93
C ASP A 65 -22.38 0.95 4.31
N GLU A 66 -22.00 2.22 4.46
CA GLU A 66 -21.68 2.80 5.75
C GLU A 66 -23.00 2.96 6.54
N GLY A 67 -23.70 1.86 6.82
CA GLY A 67 -24.65 1.73 7.93
C GLY A 67 -26.05 2.31 7.78
N ALA A 68 -26.48 2.84 6.62
CA ALA A 68 -27.80 3.49 6.48
C ALA A 68 -29.03 2.56 6.70
N GLY A 69 -28.81 1.25 6.91
CA GLY A 69 -29.86 0.26 7.15
C GLY A 69 -29.86 -0.44 8.52
N VAL A 70 -28.93 -0.15 9.45
CA VAL A 70 -28.71 -1.06 10.60
C VAL A 70 -29.22 -0.56 11.97
N SER A 71 -29.94 0.56 12.00
CA SER A 71 -30.64 1.01 13.21
C SER A 71 -31.90 0.17 13.46
N THR A 72 -31.75 -0.99 14.09
CA THR A 72 -32.84 -1.54 14.91
C THR A 72 -32.84 -0.81 16.27
N ALA A 73 -34.01 -0.65 16.89
CA ALA A 73 -34.21 0.04 18.17
C ALA A 73 -33.40 -0.53 19.37
N LYS A 74 -32.58 -1.56 19.16
CA LYS A 74 -31.71 -2.19 20.16
C LYS A 74 -30.19 -1.99 19.90
N GLN A 75 -29.78 -1.44 18.75
CA GLN A 75 -28.38 -1.15 18.42
C GLN A 75 -28.17 0.36 18.27
N GLU A 76 -28.33 1.08 19.39
CA GLU A 76 -28.22 2.54 19.45
C GLU A 76 -26.78 2.96 19.76
N TYR A 77 -25.85 2.71 18.83
CA TYR A 77 -24.50 3.27 18.88
C TYR A 77 -24.23 4.05 17.59
N ASP A 78 -24.97 5.14 17.39
CA ASP A 78 -24.59 6.16 16.44
C ASP A 78 -23.68 7.18 17.16
N PRO A 79 -22.34 7.14 16.99
CA PRO A 79 -21.45 8.15 17.58
C PRO A 79 -21.48 9.48 16.82
N THR A 80 -22.22 9.58 15.72
CA THR A 80 -22.27 10.79 14.88
C THR A 80 -22.69 12.05 15.64
N PRO A 81 -23.71 12.04 16.52
CA PRO A 81 -24.09 13.23 17.29
C PRO A 81 -22.96 13.73 18.18
N ILE A 82 -22.29 12.83 18.91
CA ILE A 82 -21.21 13.21 19.82
C ILE A 82 -19.96 13.68 19.06
N ILE A 83 -19.65 13.09 17.90
CA ILE A 83 -18.55 13.54 17.04
C ILE A 83 -18.79 14.98 16.57
N ASN A 84 -20.00 15.30 16.11
CA ASN A 84 -20.34 16.65 15.65
C ASN A 84 -20.34 17.67 16.81
N GLU A 85 -20.85 17.28 17.98
CA GLU A 85 -20.80 18.14 19.17
C GLU A 85 -19.36 18.40 19.60
N LEU A 86 -18.53 17.36 19.71
CA LEU A 86 -17.13 17.49 20.07
C LEU A 86 -16.37 18.37 19.08
N ARG A 87 -16.58 18.16 17.77
CA ARG A 87 -16.00 19.00 16.72
C ARG A 87 -16.36 20.47 16.92
N HIS A 88 -17.62 20.79 17.21
CA HIS A 88 -18.04 22.16 17.50
C HIS A 88 -17.32 22.75 18.73
N ARG A 89 -17.12 21.96 19.80
CA ARG A 89 -16.38 22.41 20.98
C ARG A 89 -14.89 22.65 20.68
N VAL A 90 -14.27 21.78 19.90
CA VAL A 90 -12.88 21.95 19.43
C VAL A 90 -12.77 23.19 18.53
N ASP A 91 -13.76 23.46 17.67
CA ASP A 91 -13.80 24.66 16.83
C ASP A 91 -13.90 25.95 17.66
N GLN A 92 -14.78 25.97 18.68
CA GLN A 92 -14.88 27.08 19.64
C GLN A 92 -13.54 27.31 20.35
N TRP A 93 -12.91 26.24 20.83
CA TRP A 93 -11.60 26.29 21.48
C TRP A 93 -10.49 26.79 20.56
N ARG A 94 -10.48 26.34 19.30
CA ARG A 94 -9.53 26.80 18.26
C ARG A 94 -9.68 28.29 17.96
N GLY A 95 -10.91 28.82 18.04
CA GLY A 95 -11.21 30.24 17.83
C GLY A 95 -10.70 31.20 18.91
N ILE A 96 -10.22 30.70 20.05
CA ILE A 96 -9.68 31.53 21.12
C ILE A 96 -8.36 32.16 20.68
N SER A 97 -8.32 33.50 20.55
CA SER A 97 -7.14 34.21 20.04
C SER A 97 -5.95 34.25 21.02
N ASN A 98 -6.22 34.25 22.33
CA ASN A 98 -5.17 34.31 23.34
C ASN A 98 -4.69 32.90 23.74
N PRO A 99 -3.42 32.52 23.46
CA PRO A 99 -2.88 31.20 23.78
C PRO A 99 -2.90 30.85 25.27
N SER A 100 -2.82 31.83 26.17
CA SER A 100 -2.87 31.58 27.62
C SER A 100 -4.25 31.13 28.09
N ALA A 101 -5.30 31.37 27.29
CA ALA A 101 -6.67 30.97 27.57
C ALA A 101 -7.04 29.60 26.97
N TRP A 102 -6.11 28.91 26.30
CA TRP A 102 -6.36 27.59 25.72
C TRP A 102 -6.49 26.47 26.75
N GLY A 103 -6.10 26.69 28.02
CA GLY A 103 -6.23 25.66 29.06
C GLY A 103 -5.34 24.44 28.88
N VAL A 104 -4.23 24.58 28.14
CA VAL A 104 -3.22 23.53 27.90
C VAL A 104 -1.89 23.90 28.54
N THR A 105 -0.95 22.95 28.61
CA THR A 105 0.41 23.27 29.07
C THR A 105 1.11 24.27 28.13
N PRO A 106 2.06 25.08 28.65
CA PRO A 106 2.94 25.93 27.85
C PRO A 106 3.59 25.23 26.65
N GLU A 107 4.03 23.98 26.82
CA GLU A 107 4.62 23.17 25.75
C GLU A 107 3.60 22.84 24.67
N THR A 108 2.40 22.42 25.06
CA THR A 108 1.30 22.17 24.13
C THR A 108 0.87 23.44 23.41
N ALA A 109 0.75 24.58 24.12
CA ALA A 109 0.43 25.86 23.50
C ALA A 109 1.45 26.25 22.44
N ARG A 110 2.74 26.02 22.70
CA ARG A 110 3.80 26.29 21.72
C ARG A 110 3.75 25.36 20.50
N LEU A 111 3.47 24.07 20.69
CA LEU A 111 3.26 23.14 19.57
C LEU A 111 2.03 23.52 18.74
N LEU A 112 0.92 23.90 19.38
CA LEU A 112 -0.29 24.35 18.69
C LEU A 112 -0.03 25.65 17.90
N GLN A 113 0.69 26.62 18.48
CA GLN A 113 1.10 27.82 17.74
C GLN A 113 1.94 27.47 16.51
N HIS A 114 2.88 26.53 16.66
CA HIS A 114 3.70 26.05 15.56
C HIS A 114 2.83 25.43 14.47
N TRP A 115 1.94 24.49 14.79
CA TRP A 115 1.09 23.83 13.78
C TRP A 115 0.06 24.76 13.13
N ARG A 116 -0.45 25.76 13.87
CA ARG A 116 -1.49 26.68 13.37
C ARG A 116 -0.94 27.85 12.56
N HIS A 117 0.27 28.33 12.88
CA HIS A 117 0.75 29.64 12.40
C HIS A 117 2.17 29.63 11.83
N HIS A 118 2.93 28.54 11.96
CA HIS A 118 4.28 28.50 11.41
C HIS A 118 4.28 28.54 9.88
N GLU A 119 5.23 29.27 9.32
CA GLU A 119 5.50 29.30 7.88
C GLU A 119 6.44 28.14 7.52
N PHE A 120 5.86 26.98 7.26
CA PHE A 120 6.60 25.79 6.84
C PHE A 120 7.29 26.02 5.49
N THR A 121 8.55 25.62 5.38
CA THR A 121 9.31 25.70 4.12
C THR A 121 8.99 24.51 3.19
N GLY A 122 8.64 23.36 3.77
CA GLY A 122 8.33 22.13 3.05
C GLY A 122 6.90 21.63 3.23
N VAL A 123 6.78 20.33 3.50
CA VAL A 123 5.48 19.67 3.70
C VAL A 123 4.87 20.12 5.03
N ARG A 124 3.84 20.96 4.98
CA ARG A 124 3.07 21.36 6.15
C ARG A 124 1.93 20.39 6.47
N PRO A 125 1.49 20.28 7.74
CA PRO A 125 0.36 19.44 8.11
C PRO A 125 -0.94 19.85 7.43
N PHE A 126 -1.74 18.88 7.00
CA PHE A 126 -3.11 19.13 6.55
C PHE A 126 -4.00 19.53 7.72
N PHE A 127 -5.07 20.28 7.44
CA PHE A 127 -6.03 20.68 8.47
C PHE A 127 -6.60 19.46 9.21
N CYS A 128 -6.94 18.38 8.51
CA CYS A 128 -7.47 17.15 9.12
C CYS A 128 -6.49 16.47 10.07
N GLN A 129 -5.17 16.61 9.83
CA GLN A 129 -4.14 16.07 10.72
C GLN A 129 -4.06 16.91 12.00
N ILE A 130 -4.09 18.23 11.87
CA ILE A 130 -4.10 19.17 13.00
C ILE A 130 -5.36 18.94 13.85
N GLU A 131 -6.53 18.88 13.21
CA GLU A 131 -7.81 18.66 13.89
C GLU A 131 -7.84 17.35 14.69
N ALA A 132 -7.35 16.25 14.10
CA ALA A 132 -7.30 14.97 14.78
C ALA A 132 -6.42 15.03 16.04
N VAL A 133 -5.26 15.69 15.97
CA VAL A 133 -4.35 15.88 17.11
C VAL A 133 -4.97 16.82 18.15
N GLU A 134 -5.56 17.92 17.72
CA GLU A 134 -6.26 18.89 18.57
C GLU A 134 -7.40 18.25 19.35
N THR A 135 -8.14 17.34 18.74
CA THR A 135 -9.21 16.59 19.40
C THR A 135 -8.66 15.75 20.55
N VAL A 136 -7.55 15.05 20.34
CA VAL A 136 -6.88 14.28 21.41
C VAL A 136 -6.34 15.20 22.50
N ILE A 137 -5.73 16.34 22.14
CA ILE A 137 -5.21 17.34 23.08
C ILE A 137 -6.34 17.89 23.94
N TRP A 138 -7.44 18.32 23.31
CA TRP A 138 -8.59 18.90 23.98
C TRP A 138 -9.20 17.90 24.98
N LEU A 139 -9.42 16.65 24.57
CA LEU A 139 -9.91 15.58 25.45
C LEU A 139 -8.94 15.24 26.60
N THR A 140 -7.65 15.53 26.46
CA THR A 140 -6.64 15.16 27.48
C THR A 140 -6.34 16.28 28.45
N GLU A 141 -6.27 17.52 27.97
CA GLU A 141 -5.81 18.66 28.77
C GLU A 141 -6.95 19.61 29.16
N VAL A 142 -7.92 19.82 28.27
CA VAL A 142 -8.97 20.83 28.44
C VAL A 142 -10.24 20.22 29.04
N ALA A 143 -10.76 19.16 28.42
CA ALA A 143 -12.02 18.51 28.78
C ALA A 143 -12.14 18.13 30.27
N PRO A 144 -11.10 17.62 30.96
CA PRO A 144 -11.20 17.30 32.40
C PRO A 144 -11.53 18.49 33.29
N ASN A 145 -11.21 19.72 32.85
CA ASN A 145 -11.38 20.95 33.62
C ASN A 145 -12.71 21.67 33.30
N GLU A 146 -13.46 21.20 32.30
CA GLU A 146 -14.72 21.81 31.88
C GLU A 146 -15.90 20.87 32.17
N ARG A 147 -17.04 21.43 32.58
CA ARG A 147 -18.26 20.64 32.87
C ARG A 147 -18.74 19.86 31.64
N GLN A 148 -18.80 20.51 30.48
CA GLN A 148 -19.20 19.85 29.24
C GLN A 148 -18.13 18.85 28.76
N GLY A 149 -16.85 19.19 28.97
CA GLY A 149 -15.73 18.29 28.68
C GLY A 149 -15.82 16.94 29.42
N LYS A 150 -16.24 16.95 30.69
CA LYS A 150 -16.46 15.72 31.46
C LYS A 150 -17.51 14.80 30.84
N GLY A 151 -18.56 15.34 30.21
CA GLY A 151 -19.57 14.54 29.51
C GLY A 151 -18.98 13.72 28.36
N PHE A 152 -18.08 14.29 27.56
CA PHE A 152 -17.37 13.54 26.51
C PHE A 152 -16.47 12.44 27.07
N LEU A 153 -15.82 12.70 28.22
CA LEU A 153 -14.97 11.70 28.89
C LEU A 153 -15.78 10.57 29.49
N GLU A 154 -16.95 10.85 30.06
CA GLU A 154 -17.90 9.86 30.57
C GLU A 154 -18.44 9.00 29.43
N HIS A 155 -18.86 9.61 28.31
CA HIS A 155 -19.26 8.86 27.12
C HIS A 155 -18.14 7.95 26.63
N LEU A 156 -16.92 8.47 26.50
CA LEU A 156 -15.76 7.68 26.07
C LEU A 156 -15.49 6.51 27.01
N ALA A 157 -15.57 6.74 28.32
CA ALA A 157 -15.38 5.70 29.33
C ALA A 157 -16.46 4.62 29.24
N ASN A 158 -17.73 5.00 29.09
CA ASN A 158 -18.84 4.06 28.96
C ASN A 158 -18.71 3.22 27.68
N ALA A 159 -18.47 3.86 26.53
CA ALA A 159 -18.26 3.17 25.26
C ALA A 159 -17.09 2.16 25.31
N ASN A 160 -16.02 2.50 26.05
CA ASN A 160 -14.91 1.57 26.27
C ASN A 160 -15.23 0.49 27.29
N ASN A 161 -15.94 0.77 28.38
CA ASN A 161 -16.35 -0.27 29.33
C ASN A 161 -17.22 -1.33 28.67
N ASP A 162 -18.11 -0.92 27.77
CA ASP A 162 -19.04 -1.81 27.09
C ASP A 162 -18.36 -2.67 26.01
N ALA A 163 -17.44 -2.09 25.24
CA ALA A 163 -16.81 -2.79 24.10
C ALA A 163 -15.37 -3.29 24.35
N ASN A 164 -14.63 -2.65 25.25
CA ASN A 164 -13.19 -2.86 25.50
C ASN A 164 -12.84 -2.68 27.00
N PRO A 165 -13.41 -3.46 27.95
CA PRO A 165 -13.39 -3.15 29.39
C PRO A 165 -11.99 -3.01 30.02
N GLU A 166 -10.94 -3.54 29.40
CA GLU A 166 -9.55 -3.42 29.88
C GLU A 166 -8.77 -2.24 29.28
N LEU A 167 -9.30 -1.53 28.28
CA LEU A 167 -8.56 -0.55 27.49
C LEU A 167 -9.35 0.73 27.28
N MET A 168 -8.74 1.87 27.60
CA MET A 168 -9.26 3.19 27.21
C MET A 168 -8.82 3.52 25.79
N ARG A 169 -9.71 3.34 24.82
CA ARG A 169 -9.46 3.59 23.39
C ARG A 169 -10.13 4.87 22.93
N LEU A 170 -9.55 5.50 21.91
CA LEU A 170 -10.08 6.66 21.21
C LEU A 170 -9.76 6.51 19.73
N ALA A 171 -10.75 6.57 18.86
CA ALA A 171 -10.57 6.42 17.42
C ALA A 171 -10.62 7.75 16.66
N LEU A 172 -9.68 7.88 15.72
CA LEU A 172 -9.52 8.98 14.78
C LEU A 172 -9.77 8.44 13.36
N LYS A 173 -10.92 8.77 12.77
CA LYS A 173 -11.25 8.41 11.38
C LYS A 173 -10.56 9.41 10.43
N LEU A 174 -9.66 8.88 9.60
CA LEU A 174 -8.87 9.63 8.61
C LEU A 174 -8.84 8.87 7.30
N ALA A 175 -9.34 9.46 6.22
CA ALA A 175 -9.32 8.86 4.88
C ALA A 175 -7.93 8.28 4.50
N THR A 176 -7.93 7.17 3.77
CA THR A 176 -6.67 6.55 3.29
C THR A 176 -5.90 7.54 2.42
N GLY A 177 -4.64 7.79 2.78
CA GLY A 177 -3.81 8.82 2.12
C GLY A 177 -3.82 10.19 2.81
N ALA A 178 -4.70 10.43 3.78
CA ALA A 178 -4.75 11.71 4.53
C ALA A 178 -3.57 11.92 5.50
N GLY A 179 -2.65 10.96 5.62
CA GLY A 179 -1.42 11.10 6.39
C GLY A 179 -1.52 10.69 7.87
N LYS A 180 -2.10 9.51 8.15
CA LYS A 180 -2.16 8.90 9.50
C LYS A 180 -0.80 8.90 10.22
N THR A 181 0.29 8.62 9.50
CA THR A 181 1.65 8.63 10.07
C THR A 181 2.09 10.03 10.52
N THR A 182 1.65 11.11 9.87
CA THR A 182 1.92 12.48 10.36
C THR A 182 1.22 12.72 11.69
N VAL A 183 -0.04 12.28 11.83
CA VAL A 183 -0.80 12.37 13.10
C VAL A 183 -0.10 11.59 14.21
N MET A 184 0.38 10.38 13.93
CA MET A 184 1.18 9.60 14.88
C MET A 184 2.42 10.37 15.35
N ALA A 185 3.19 10.97 14.42
CA ALA A 185 4.36 11.77 14.76
C ALA A 185 3.98 12.98 15.63
N MET A 186 2.94 13.74 15.27
CA MET A 186 2.48 14.89 16.06
C MET A 186 2.05 14.49 17.48
N LEU A 187 1.35 13.36 17.64
CA LEU A 187 0.97 12.80 18.95
C LEU A 187 2.19 12.40 19.78
N ILE A 188 3.18 11.74 19.16
CA ILE A 188 4.44 11.35 19.82
C ILE A 188 5.20 12.59 20.27
N ALA A 189 5.30 13.62 19.42
CA ALA A 189 5.96 14.87 19.76
C ALA A 189 5.28 15.56 20.94
N TRP A 190 3.96 15.74 20.88
CA TRP A 190 3.18 16.36 21.96
C TRP A 190 3.34 15.63 23.30
N GLN A 191 3.19 14.31 23.29
CA GLN A 191 3.35 13.48 24.49
C GLN A 191 4.78 13.55 25.05
N THR A 192 5.78 13.39 24.18
CA THR A 192 7.19 13.34 24.59
C THR A 192 7.68 14.67 25.14
N VAL A 193 7.43 15.77 24.43
CA VAL A 193 7.87 17.12 24.86
C VAL A 193 7.30 17.44 26.25
N ASN A 194 6.00 17.16 26.45
CA ASN A 194 5.38 17.37 27.75
C ASN A 194 5.92 16.43 28.83
N ALA A 195 6.13 15.14 28.53
CA ALA A 195 6.68 14.19 29.50
C ALA A 195 8.11 14.55 29.93
N VAL A 196 8.93 15.07 29.02
CA VAL A 196 10.31 15.47 29.28
C VAL A 196 10.38 16.76 30.10
N ARG A 197 9.61 17.79 29.72
CA ARG A 197 9.63 19.10 30.39
C ARG A 197 8.81 19.12 31.67
N ARG A 198 7.88 18.17 31.86
CA ARG A 198 7.04 18.03 33.07
C ARG A 198 7.12 16.61 33.65
N PRO A 199 8.28 16.17 34.16
CA PRO A 199 8.49 14.79 34.62
C PRO A 199 7.61 14.38 35.82
N GLN A 200 7.04 15.34 36.55
CA GLN A 200 6.10 15.08 37.65
C GLN A 200 4.67 14.81 37.17
N SER A 201 4.33 15.15 35.92
CA SER A 201 3.01 14.90 35.36
C SER A 201 2.85 13.43 34.97
N ARG A 202 1.74 12.82 35.39
CA ARG A 202 1.36 11.46 34.98
C ARG A 202 0.47 11.44 33.73
N ARG A 203 0.15 12.61 33.16
CA ARG A 203 -0.74 12.73 31.99
C ARG A 203 -0.03 12.40 30.67
N PHE A 204 1.30 12.48 30.67
CA PHE A 204 2.10 12.36 29.46
C PHE A 204 3.11 11.23 29.58
N THR A 205 3.50 10.67 28.44
CA THR A 205 4.48 9.60 28.37
C THR A 205 5.53 9.86 27.30
N ARG A 206 6.66 9.18 27.45
CA ARG A 206 7.68 9.05 26.40
C ARG A 206 7.74 7.64 25.81
N GLY A 207 6.86 6.72 26.24
CA GLY A 207 6.83 5.33 25.79
C GLY A 207 5.66 5.08 24.84
N PHE A 208 5.97 4.66 23.61
CA PHE A 208 4.99 4.45 22.55
C PHE A 208 5.11 3.06 21.94
N LEU A 209 3.97 2.37 21.86
CA LEU A 209 3.84 1.13 21.12
C LEU A 209 3.02 1.39 19.86
N VAL A 210 3.61 1.22 18.69
CA VAL A 210 2.92 1.30 17.40
C VAL A 210 2.64 -0.11 16.92
N VAL A 211 1.36 -0.44 16.67
CA VAL A 211 0.94 -1.77 16.20
C VAL A 211 0.32 -1.70 14.81
N THR A 212 0.70 -2.63 13.94
CA THR A 212 0.29 -2.66 12.52
C THR A 212 -0.18 -4.05 12.07
N PRO A 213 -1.00 -4.15 10.99
CA PRO A 213 -1.47 -5.43 10.46
C PRO A 213 -0.41 -6.17 9.62
N GLY A 214 0.53 -5.45 8.96
CA GLY A 214 1.49 -6.04 8.02
C GLY A 214 2.95 -5.71 8.33
N ILE A 215 3.87 -6.60 7.93
CA ILE A 215 5.33 -6.40 8.08
C ILE A 215 5.88 -5.34 7.14
N THR A 216 5.30 -5.19 5.95
CA THR A 216 5.68 -4.17 4.94
C THR A 216 5.45 -2.74 5.42
N ILE A 217 4.59 -2.56 6.42
CA ILE A 217 4.30 -1.24 7.01
C ILE A 217 5.38 -0.83 8.01
N LYS A 218 6.12 -1.77 8.60
CA LYS A 218 7.12 -1.47 9.63
C LYS A 218 8.23 -0.56 9.07
N ASP A 219 8.71 -0.84 7.86
CA ASP A 219 9.76 -0.04 7.23
C ASP A 219 9.25 1.36 6.84
N ARG A 220 7.97 1.47 6.44
CA ARG A 220 7.32 2.77 6.17
C ARG A 220 7.22 3.64 7.42
N LEU A 221 7.00 3.04 8.59
CA LEU A 221 6.82 3.75 9.85
C LEU A 221 8.14 4.10 10.55
N ARG A 222 9.31 3.74 9.97
CA ARG A 222 10.61 4.12 10.53
C ARG A 222 10.79 5.63 10.71
N VAL A 223 10.11 6.41 9.87
CA VAL A 223 10.04 7.87 9.93
C VAL A 223 9.48 8.42 11.25
N LEU A 224 8.86 7.58 12.09
CA LEU A 224 8.43 7.92 13.44
C LEU A 224 9.58 7.90 14.44
N TYR A 225 10.72 7.27 14.14
CA TYR A 225 11.90 7.30 15.00
C TYR A 225 12.57 8.67 14.91
N PRO A 226 12.79 9.37 16.04
CA PRO A 226 13.40 10.70 16.03
C PRO A 226 14.82 10.72 15.46
N ASN A 227 15.58 9.65 15.66
CA ASN A 227 16.97 9.51 15.20
C ASN A 227 17.09 8.96 13.76
N ASP A 228 15.97 8.70 13.08
CA ASP A 228 16.00 8.25 11.69
C ASP A 228 16.36 9.43 10.76
N PRO A 229 17.23 9.25 9.74
CA PRO A 229 17.55 10.32 8.80
C PRO A 229 16.32 10.89 8.08
N ASP A 230 15.30 10.06 7.86
CA ASP A 230 14.05 10.43 7.20
C ASP A 230 12.95 10.84 8.20
N SER A 231 13.32 11.13 9.45
CA SER A 231 12.37 11.39 10.52
C SER A 231 11.43 12.56 10.21
N TYR A 232 10.12 12.35 10.45
CA TYR A 232 9.11 13.38 10.19
C TYR A 232 9.26 14.62 11.07
N TYR A 233 9.84 14.52 12.28
CA TYR A 233 9.92 15.67 13.18
C TYR A 233 10.79 16.79 12.62
N ALA A 234 11.98 16.45 12.09
CA ALA A 234 12.89 17.41 11.49
C ALA A 234 12.53 17.70 10.03
N ASN A 235 12.36 16.67 9.19
CA ASN A 235 12.19 16.85 7.74
C ASN A 235 10.88 17.51 7.33
N ARG A 236 9.86 17.47 8.18
CA ARG A 236 8.57 18.15 7.95
C ARG A 236 8.35 19.30 8.92
N GLU A 237 9.40 19.71 9.64
CA GLU A 237 9.35 20.82 10.58
C GLU A 237 8.18 20.69 11.58
N LEU A 238 7.81 19.47 12.00
CA LEU A 238 6.62 19.25 12.84
C LEU A 238 6.79 19.78 14.26
N VAL A 239 8.03 20.05 14.67
CA VAL A 239 8.39 20.43 16.03
C VAL A 239 9.36 21.61 15.96
N PRO A 240 9.20 22.65 16.81
CA PRO A 240 10.17 23.73 16.90
C PRO A 240 11.59 23.21 17.13
N GLY A 241 12.60 23.86 16.54
CA GLY A 241 13.99 23.36 16.55
C GLY A 241 14.55 23.07 17.95
N ASP A 242 14.24 23.90 18.94
CA ASP A 242 14.68 23.71 20.33
C ASP A 242 13.94 22.60 21.10
N MET A 243 12.88 22.03 20.53
CA MET A 243 12.12 20.91 21.09
C MET A 243 12.50 19.57 20.44
N LEU A 244 13.31 19.54 19.39
CA LEU A 244 13.72 18.30 18.73
C LEU A 244 14.51 17.38 19.68
N ASP A 245 15.37 17.95 20.52
CA ASP A 245 16.13 17.20 21.52
C ASP A 245 15.23 16.55 22.59
N ASP A 246 14.08 17.14 22.88
CA ASP A 246 13.09 16.53 23.76
C ASP A 246 12.45 15.31 23.10
N VAL A 247 12.09 15.44 21.81
CA VAL A 247 11.49 14.35 21.02
C VAL A 247 12.45 13.16 20.87
N ASN A 248 13.76 13.40 20.79
CA ASN A 248 14.79 12.36 20.78
C ASN A 248 14.77 11.44 22.02
N ARG A 249 14.10 11.85 23.10
CA ARG A 249 13.93 11.03 24.32
C ARG A 249 12.76 10.04 24.22
N ALA A 250 11.99 10.05 23.14
CA ALA A 250 10.92 9.09 22.91
C ALA A 250 11.47 7.67 22.81
N LYS A 251 10.77 6.71 23.43
CA LYS A 251 10.97 5.28 23.28
C LYS A 251 9.81 4.74 22.47
N ILE A 252 10.09 4.39 21.22
CA ILE A 252 9.09 3.93 20.26
C ILE A 252 9.40 2.48 19.92
N VAL A 253 8.41 1.61 19.98
CA VAL A 253 8.49 0.25 19.45
C VAL A 253 7.41 0.07 18.40
N ILE A 254 7.81 -0.31 17.19
CA ILE A 254 6.91 -0.63 16.09
C ILE A 254 6.87 -2.15 15.94
N THR A 255 5.69 -2.74 16.08
CA THR A 255 5.49 -4.19 15.95
C THR A 255 4.27 -4.52 15.10
N ASN A 256 4.30 -5.71 14.51
CA ASN A 256 3.11 -6.33 13.93
C ASN A 256 2.31 -7.05 15.02
N TYR A 257 0.98 -7.13 14.88
CA TYR A 257 0.10 -7.83 15.83
C TYR A 257 0.44 -9.32 16.00
N HIS A 258 0.95 -9.99 14.97
CA HIS A 258 1.46 -11.37 15.06
C HIS A 258 2.60 -11.52 16.07
N GLY A 259 3.30 -10.43 16.40
CA GLY A 259 4.32 -10.41 17.45
C GLY A 259 3.78 -10.87 18.80
N PHE A 260 2.50 -10.60 19.09
CA PHE A 260 1.81 -10.98 20.33
C PHE A 260 1.53 -12.47 20.47
N LYS A 261 1.70 -13.25 19.39
CA LYS A 261 1.56 -14.71 19.47
C LYS A 261 2.65 -15.26 20.38
N ARG A 262 2.24 -15.85 21.51
CA ARG A 262 3.11 -16.57 22.46
C ARG A 262 3.75 -17.76 21.74
N ARG A 263 5.06 -17.94 21.92
CA ARG A 263 5.83 -19.04 21.33
C ARG A 263 6.05 -20.16 22.34
N GLU A 264 6.24 -21.39 21.88
CA GLU A 264 6.74 -22.47 22.73
C GLU A 264 8.22 -22.22 23.05
N GLN A 265 8.59 -22.36 24.32
CA GLN A 265 9.96 -22.17 24.82
C GLN A 265 10.84 -23.40 24.59
N VAL A 266 10.23 -24.59 24.52
CA VAL A 266 10.93 -25.86 24.36
C VAL A 266 10.24 -26.66 23.28
N ASP A 267 10.97 -26.97 22.21
CA ASP A 267 10.51 -27.86 21.15
C ASP A 267 10.62 -29.31 21.66
N LEU A 268 9.54 -29.81 22.26
CA LEU A 268 9.46 -31.17 22.79
C LEU A 268 8.70 -32.06 21.80
N SER A 269 9.33 -33.17 21.40
CA SER A 269 8.62 -34.23 20.70
C SER A 269 7.45 -34.78 21.55
N LYS A 270 6.40 -35.30 20.91
CA LYS A 270 5.22 -35.86 21.60
C LYS A 270 5.60 -36.87 22.69
N GLY A 271 6.62 -37.71 22.42
CA GLY A 271 7.15 -38.68 23.38
C GLY A 271 7.90 -38.04 24.56
N GLY A 272 8.71 -37.00 24.31
CA GLY A 272 9.41 -36.26 25.37
C GLY A 272 8.45 -35.51 26.29
N ARG A 273 7.39 -34.92 25.73
CA ARG A 273 6.33 -34.25 26.51
C ARG A 273 5.58 -35.24 27.41
N ALA A 274 5.22 -36.42 26.90
CA ALA A 274 4.54 -37.46 27.68
C ALA A 274 5.42 -38.04 28.80
N LEU A 275 6.71 -38.26 28.56
CA LEU A 275 7.66 -38.76 29.57
C LEU A 275 7.83 -37.76 30.73
N LEU A 276 7.96 -36.47 30.42
CA LEU A 276 8.13 -35.43 31.43
C LEU A 276 6.84 -35.20 32.22
N GLN A 277 5.67 -35.24 31.57
CA GLN A 277 4.36 -35.19 32.26
C GLN A 277 4.17 -36.42 33.18
N GLY A 278 4.57 -37.62 32.74
CA GLY A 278 4.51 -38.84 33.54
C GLY A 278 5.44 -38.85 34.77
N ARG A 279 6.53 -38.08 34.75
CA ARG A 279 7.47 -37.94 35.89
C ARG A 279 7.08 -36.84 36.88
N VAL A 280 6.50 -35.73 36.38
CA VAL A 280 6.22 -34.53 37.19
C VAL A 280 4.76 -34.48 37.68
N GLY A 281 3.86 -35.28 37.09
CA GLY A 281 2.46 -35.39 37.51
C GLY A 281 1.57 -34.20 37.14
N ALA A 282 2.13 -33.15 36.51
CA ALA A 282 1.44 -31.96 36.06
C ALA A 282 1.70 -31.70 34.57
N SER A 283 0.75 -31.06 33.89
CA SER A 283 0.91 -30.62 32.50
C SER A 283 2.01 -29.55 32.41
N LEU A 284 3.09 -29.82 31.67
CA LEU A 284 4.12 -28.80 31.40
C LEU A 284 3.54 -27.64 30.57
N ASP A 285 3.45 -26.46 31.17
CA ASP A 285 3.26 -25.22 30.41
C ASP A 285 4.61 -24.84 29.77
N THR A 286 4.66 -24.98 28.45
CA THR A 286 5.86 -24.72 27.64
C THR A 286 5.73 -23.40 26.88
N MET A 287 4.64 -22.66 27.07
CA MET A 287 4.41 -21.40 26.35
C MET A 287 5.15 -20.25 27.05
N GLU A 288 5.69 -19.30 26.28
CA GLU A 288 6.17 -18.00 26.77
C GLU A 288 5.11 -17.38 27.68
N THR A 289 5.43 -16.88 28.87
CA THR A 289 4.49 -16.03 29.64
C THR A 289 4.21 -14.71 28.91
N GLU A 290 3.16 -13.98 29.29
CA GLU A 290 2.92 -12.63 28.76
C GLU A 290 4.14 -11.71 28.94
N GLY A 291 4.79 -11.76 30.11
CA GLY A 291 5.98 -10.93 30.38
C GLY A 291 7.15 -11.27 29.45
N GLN A 292 7.38 -12.56 29.18
CA GLN A 292 8.42 -13.00 28.24
C GLN A 292 8.08 -12.61 26.79
N MET A 293 6.81 -12.75 26.39
CA MET A 293 6.34 -12.29 25.09
C MET A 293 6.59 -10.78 24.92
N LEU A 294 6.25 -9.97 25.93
CA LEU A 294 6.49 -8.52 25.88
C LEU A 294 7.98 -8.18 25.87
N GLN A 295 8.82 -8.87 26.64
CA GLN A 295 10.27 -8.68 26.60
C GLN A 295 10.84 -8.96 25.20
N ARG A 296 10.29 -9.95 24.48
CA ARG A 296 10.67 -10.26 23.10
C ARG A 296 10.15 -9.22 22.10
N VAL A 297 8.89 -8.81 22.22
CA VAL A 297 8.21 -7.95 21.23
C VAL A 297 8.60 -6.48 21.40
N MET A 298 8.75 -6.01 22.63
CA MET A 298 8.95 -4.60 22.95
C MET A 298 9.99 -4.38 24.07
N PRO A 299 11.23 -4.89 23.91
CA PRO A 299 12.27 -4.75 24.92
C PRO A 299 12.53 -3.30 25.31
N GLY A 300 12.45 -2.35 24.35
CA GLY A 300 12.69 -0.93 24.59
C GLY A 300 11.63 -0.21 25.43
N LEU A 301 10.48 -0.83 25.68
CA LEU A 301 9.43 -0.29 26.56
C LEU A 301 9.43 -0.94 27.94
N MET A 302 10.23 -1.99 28.15
CA MET A 302 10.29 -2.68 29.43
C MET A 302 10.78 -1.74 30.54
N GLY A 303 10.07 -1.73 31.66
CA GLY A 303 10.34 -0.83 32.80
C GLY A 303 9.69 0.56 32.70
N LEU A 304 9.11 0.91 31.55
CA LEU A 304 8.24 2.08 31.47
C LEU A 304 6.82 1.74 31.95
N LYS A 305 6.13 2.74 32.49
CA LYS A 305 4.72 2.66 32.85
C LYS A 305 3.92 3.70 32.05
N SER A 306 2.61 3.46 31.91
CA SER A 306 1.70 4.40 31.25
C SER A 306 2.11 4.67 29.81
N ILE A 307 2.21 3.60 29.02
CA ILE A 307 2.54 3.71 27.59
C ILE A 307 1.32 4.21 26.79
N VAL A 308 1.57 4.87 25.67
CA VAL A 308 0.53 5.17 24.68
C VAL A 308 0.66 4.18 23.53
N VAL A 309 -0.46 3.56 23.16
CA VAL A 309 -0.53 2.68 21.99
C VAL A 309 -1.07 3.47 20.82
N LEU A 310 -0.37 3.45 19.68
CA LEU A 310 -0.83 3.98 18.40
C LEU A 310 -1.17 2.80 17.49
N ASN A 311 -2.45 2.60 17.22
CA ASN A 311 -2.95 1.42 16.53
C ASN A 311 -3.28 1.78 15.08
N ASP A 312 -2.48 1.31 14.11
CA ASP A 312 -2.69 1.54 12.68
C ASP A 312 -3.66 0.50 12.11
N GLU A 313 -4.62 0.93 11.29
CA GLU A 313 -5.69 0.09 10.75
C GLU A 313 -6.51 -0.61 11.84
N ALA A 314 -6.93 0.18 12.83
CA ALA A 314 -7.62 -0.30 14.03
C ALA A 314 -8.91 -1.11 13.78
N HIS A 315 -9.47 -1.09 12.57
CA HIS A 315 -10.62 -1.90 12.19
C HIS A 315 -10.33 -3.42 12.22
N HIS A 316 -9.06 -3.82 12.25
CA HIS A 316 -8.63 -5.19 12.49
C HIS A 316 -8.47 -5.54 13.98
N CYS A 317 -8.71 -4.61 14.89
CA CYS A 317 -8.48 -4.79 16.34
C CYS A 317 -9.75 -4.45 17.12
N TYR A 318 -10.62 -5.44 17.30
CA TYR A 318 -11.87 -5.32 18.05
C TYR A 318 -12.11 -6.56 18.92
N ARG A 319 -12.95 -6.41 19.93
CA ARG A 319 -13.50 -7.52 20.69
C ARG A 319 -14.76 -8.02 19.99
N GLU A 320 -14.84 -9.31 19.77
CA GLU A 320 -16.05 -9.96 19.25
C GLU A 320 -17.15 -9.90 20.33
N LYS A 321 -18.36 -9.50 19.94
CA LYS A 321 -19.53 -9.58 20.82
C LYS A 321 -20.01 -11.03 20.86
N PRO A 322 -20.36 -11.61 22.03
CA PRO A 322 -21.03 -12.89 22.08
C PRO A 322 -22.25 -12.88 21.16
N PRO A 323 -22.53 -13.98 20.43
CA PRO A 323 -23.69 -14.04 19.55
C PRO A 323 -24.97 -13.83 20.37
N ASP A 324 -25.67 -12.73 20.11
CA ASP A 324 -27.09 -12.60 20.47
C ASP A 324 -27.89 -13.51 19.54
N GLU A 325 -28.96 -14.13 20.04
CA GLU A 325 -29.87 -15.00 19.25
C GLU A 325 -30.48 -14.26 18.02
N ASP A 326 -30.41 -12.93 18.00
CA ASP A 326 -30.99 -12.03 16.99
C ASP A 326 -29.99 -11.54 15.91
N VAL A 327 -28.70 -11.87 15.98
CA VAL A 327 -27.72 -11.49 14.93
C VAL A 327 -27.60 -12.64 13.93
N ASP A 328 -28.50 -12.63 12.95
CA ASP A 328 -28.56 -13.61 11.86
C ASP A 328 -27.43 -13.37 10.83
N ASP A 329 -26.19 -13.61 11.24
CA ASP A 329 -25.06 -13.69 10.33
C ASP A 329 -25.14 -15.06 9.64
N ASP A 330 -25.99 -15.16 8.61
CA ASP A 330 -26.25 -16.35 7.80
C ASP A 330 -25.03 -16.67 6.88
N LEU A 331 -23.84 -16.69 7.50
CA LEU A 331 -22.52 -16.84 6.91
C LEU A 331 -22.32 -18.28 6.45
N LYS A 332 -22.20 -18.47 5.13
CA LYS A 332 -22.05 -19.79 4.50
C LYS A 332 -20.73 -19.89 3.73
N GLY A 333 -20.12 -21.08 3.76
CA GLY A 333 -18.95 -21.41 2.95
C GLY A 333 -17.72 -20.53 3.23
N ASP A 334 -17.26 -19.80 2.22
CA ASP A 334 -16.02 -19.02 2.28
C ASP A 334 -16.16 -17.73 3.11
N GLU A 335 -17.36 -17.15 3.18
CA GLU A 335 -17.65 -15.94 3.98
C GLU A 335 -17.46 -16.23 5.47
N ARG A 336 -17.95 -17.37 5.94
CA ARG A 336 -17.74 -17.83 7.31
C ARG A 336 -16.25 -18.01 7.64
N LYS A 337 -15.50 -18.65 6.75
CA LYS A 337 -14.05 -18.86 6.94
C LYS A 337 -13.27 -17.54 6.96
N GLU A 338 -13.73 -16.53 6.25
CA GLU A 338 -13.11 -15.20 6.25
C GLU A 338 -13.41 -14.47 7.56
N ALA A 339 -14.67 -14.45 7.99
CA ALA A 339 -15.08 -13.91 9.29
C ALA A 339 -14.33 -14.56 10.45
N GLU A 340 -14.25 -15.90 10.49
CA GLU A 340 -13.50 -16.65 11.50
C GLU A 340 -12.01 -16.22 11.54
N ARG A 341 -11.37 -16.08 10.37
CA ARG A 341 -9.97 -15.61 10.28
C ARG A 341 -9.79 -14.17 10.76
N ASN A 342 -10.73 -13.29 10.41
CA ASN A 342 -10.71 -11.89 10.86
C ASN A 342 -10.88 -11.80 12.37
N ASN A 343 -11.80 -12.56 12.95
CA ASN A 343 -12.02 -12.61 14.40
C ASN A 343 -10.82 -13.21 15.14
N GLU A 344 -10.19 -14.27 14.61
CA GLU A 344 -8.94 -14.81 15.19
C GLU A 344 -7.82 -13.78 15.20
N ALA A 345 -7.65 -13.03 14.11
CA ALA A 345 -6.67 -11.95 14.01
C ALA A 345 -6.97 -10.81 15.00
N ALA A 346 -8.23 -10.35 15.05
CA ALA A 346 -8.68 -9.30 15.95
C ALA A 346 -8.50 -9.69 17.42
N ARG A 347 -8.86 -10.94 17.77
CA ARG A 347 -8.67 -11.49 19.11
C ARG A 347 -7.20 -11.55 19.51
N LEU A 348 -6.32 -12.04 18.63
CA LEU A 348 -4.88 -12.04 18.89
C LEU A 348 -4.35 -10.63 19.15
N TRP A 349 -4.81 -9.66 18.36
CA TRP A 349 -4.37 -8.27 18.45
C TRP A 349 -4.81 -7.63 19.76
N ILE A 350 -6.12 -7.66 20.06
CA ILE A 350 -6.66 -7.03 21.27
C ILE A 350 -6.14 -7.69 22.55
N SER A 351 -6.06 -9.03 22.59
CA SER A 351 -5.47 -9.74 23.73
C SER A 351 -3.99 -9.39 23.93
N GLY A 352 -3.27 -9.11 22.84
CA GLY A 352 -1.92 -8.54 22.90
C GLY A 352 -1.89 -7.20 23.61
N LEU A 353 -2.74 -6.25 23.22
CA LEU A 353 -2.85 -4.92 23.86
C LEU A 353 -3.25 -5.01 25.34
N GLU A 354 -4.14 -5.92 25.68
CA GLU A 354 -4.56 -6.16 27.06
C GLU A 354 -3.41 -6.72 27.91
N ALA A 355 -2.60 -7.63 27.36
CA ALA A 355 -1.39 -8.10 28.02
C ALA A 355 -0.41 -6.95 28.27
N VAL A 356 -0.29 -6.01 27.32
CA VAL A 356 0.52 -4.80 27.52
C VAL A 356 -0.05 -3.94 28.66
N ASN A 357 -1.36 -3.74 28.71
CA ASN A 357 -2.00 -3.00 29.80
C ASN A 357 -1.76 -3.66 31.16
N ARG A 358 -1.95 -4.98 31.27
CA ARG A 358 -1.74 -5.73 32.52
C ARG A 358 -0.30 -5.70 33.03
N LYS A 359 0.70 -5.64 32.15
CA LYS A 359 2.13 -5.72 32.52
C LYS A 359 2.84 -4.37 32.60
N LEU A 360 2.58 -3.46 31.67
CA LEU A 360 3.25 -2.16 31.56
C LEU A 360 2.31 -0.99 31.90
N GLY A 361 0.99 -1.18 31.84
CA GLY A 361 0.01 -0.11 31.99
C GLY A 361 -0.10 0.74 30.73
N VAL A 362 -1.28 0.76 30.13
CA VAL A 362 -1.60 1.58 28.95
C VAL A 362 -2.37 2.82 29.41
N ALA A 363 -1.85 4.00 29.08
CA ALA A 363 -2.51 5.27 29.37
C ALA A 363 -3.73 5.47 28.46
N ARG A 364 -3.55 5.19 27.16
CA ARG A 364 -4.59 5.25 26.14
C ARG A 364 -4.16 4.49 24.89
N VAL A 365 -5.13 3.90 24.20
CA VAL A 365 -4.97 3.42 22.82
C VAL A 365 -5.58 4.46 21.88
N ILE A 366 -4.78 4.97 20.95
CA ILE A 366 -5.24 5.86 19.89
C ILE A 366 -5.33 5.04 18.61
N ASP A 367 -6.56 4.81 18.18
CA ASP A 367 -6.89 4.06 16.98
C ASP A 367 -6.88 4.99 15.76
N LEU A 368 -6.08 4.68 14.74
CA LEU A 368 -6.05 5.40 13.47
C LEU A 368 -6.54 4.47 12.36
N SER A 369 -7.65 4.82 11.72
CA SER A 369 -8.24 4.02 10.64
C SER A 369 -8.99 4.91 9.66
N ALA A 370 -9.06 4.51 8.38
CA ALA A 370 -9.98 5.15 7.44
C ALA A 370 -11.43 4.68 7.67
N THR A 371 -11.56 3.49 8.23
CA THR A 371 -12.80 2.74 8.34
C THR A 371 -12.90 2.12 9.73
N PRO A 372 -12.94 2.89 10.84
CA PRO A 372 -13.05 2.35 12.20
C PRO A 372 -14.45 1.78 12.44
N PHE A 373 -14.80 0.74 11.71
CA PHE A 373 -16.07 0.04 11.77
C PHE A 373 -15.85 -1.41 12.17
N PHE A 374 -16.88 -2.02 12.72
CA PHE A 374 -16.90 -3.46 12.93
C PHE A 374 -17.04 -4.22 11.61
N LEU A 375 -16.26 -5.30 11.48
CA LEU A 375 -16.32 -6.20 10.34
C LEU A 375 -17.45 -7.22 10.50
N ARG A 376 -17.90 -7.80 9.38
CA ARG A 376 -18.87 -8.90 9.39
C ARG A 376 -18.37 -10.07 10.24
N GLY A 377 -19.28 -10.72 10.98
CA GLY A 377 -18.94 -11.79 11.91
C GLY A 377 -18.38 -11.32 13.26
N SER A 378 -18.19 -10.01 13.49
CA SER A 378 -17.72 -9.49 14.79
C SER A 378 -18.76 -9.56 15.92
N GLY A 379 -19.99 -9.97 15.62
CA GLY A 379 -21.15 -9.89 16.52
C GLY A 379 -21.77 -8.48 16.58
N TYR A 380 -21.17 -7.50 15.91
CA TYR A 380 -21.77 -6.20 15.63
C TYR A 380 -22.26 -6.15 14.18
N ALA A 381 -23.23 -5.30 13.95
CA ALA A 381 -23.64 -4.91 12.61
C ALA A 381 -22.44 -4.41 11.79
N GLU A 382 -22.21 -5.03 10.63
CA GLU A 382 -21.15 -4.63 9.72
C GLU A 382 -21.28 -3.16 9.33
N GLY A 383 -20.16 -2.43 9.32
CA GLY A 383 -20.14 -1.01 8.98
C GLY A 383 -20.54 -0.08 10.14
N THR A 384 -20.88 -0.61 11.31
CA THR A 384 -21.12 0.21 12.51
C THR A 384 -19.82 0.83 12.98
N LEU A 385 -19.79 2.16 13.13
CA LEU A 385 -18.64 2.91 13.64
C LEU A 385 -18.31 2.48 15.07
N PHE A 386 -17.03 2.42 15.40
CA PHE A 386 -16.62 2.19 16.78
C PHE A 386 -17.21 3.28 17.69
N PRO A 387 -17.88 2.91 18.80
CA PRO A 387 -18.53 3.88 19.68
C PRO A 387 -17.54 4.81 20.39
N TRP A 388 -16.25 4.48 20.39
CA TRP A 388 -15.17 5.35 20.90
C TRP A 388 -14.53 6.24 19.82
N THR A 389 -15.17 6.41 18.66
CA THR A 389 -14.73 7.35 17.63
C THR A 389 -15.05 8.78 18.03
N MET A 390 -14.02 9.62 18.10
CA MET A 390 -14.12 11.00 18.57
C MET A 390 -13.73 12.04 17.53
N SER A 391 -13.19 11.62 16.39
CA SER A 391 -12.86 12.50 15.26
C SER A 391 -13.22 11.79 13.96
N ASP A 392 -13.88 12.51 13.05
CA ASP A 392 -14.21 12.04 11.71
C ASP A 392 -13.77 13.06 10.66
N PHE A 393 -12.91 12.62 9.75
CA PHE A 393 -12.60 13.28 8.50
C PHE A 393 -12.82 12.29 7.36
N SER A 394 -14.00 12.39 6.74
CA SER A 394 -14.53 11.39 5.82
C SER A 394 -13.76 11.33 4.49
N LEU A 395 -14.01 10.28 3.70
CA LEU A 395 -13.48 10.22 2.33
C LEU A 395 -13.97 11.40 1.48
N MET A 396 -15.22 11.84 1.67
CA MET A 396 -15.79 13.00 0.97
C MET A 396 -15.07 14.28 1.36
N ASP A 397 -14.82 14.52 2.65
CA ASP A 397 -14.05 15.68 3.10
C ASP A 397 -12.65 15.69 2.47
N ALA A 398 -12.01 14.52 2.39
CA ALA A 398 -10.68 14.37 1.80
C ALA A 398 -10.66 14.61 0.28
N ILE A 399 -11.70 14.19 -0.45
CA ILE A 399 -11.87 14.49 -1.88
C ILE A 399 -12.10 15.99 -2.07
N GLU A 400 -13.00 16.58 -1.29
CA GLU A 400 -13.38 17.99 -1.37
C GLU A 400 -12.23 18.93 -0.98
N CYS A 401 -11.29 18.46 -0.17
CA CYS A 401 -10.06 19.17 0.18
C CYS A 401 -8.88 18.88 -0.76
N GLY A 402 -9.05 18.01 -1.77
CA GLY A 402 -7.98 17.64 -2.70
C GLY A 402 -6.86 16.80 -2.08
N ILE A 403 -7.11 16.17 -0.93
CA ILE A 403 -6.16 15.30 -0.23
C ILE A 403 -6.11 13.91 -0.88
N VAL A 404 -7.28 13.41 -1.28
CA VAL A 404 -7.44 12.07 -1.87
C VAL A 404 -8.03 12.19 -3.28
N LYS A 405 -7.60 11.33 -4.19
CA LYS A 405 -8.13 11.27 -5.55
C LYS A 405 -9.55 10.69 -5.54
N LEU A 406 -10.40 11.18 -6.44
CA LEU A 406 -11.72 10.60 -6.63
C LEU A 406 -11.61 9.15 -7.16
N PRO A 407 -12.06 8.13 -6.39
CA PRO A 407 -12.08 6.77 -6.88
C PRO A 407 -13.13 6.65 -7.98
N ARG A 408 -12.71 6.34 -9.21
CA ARG A 408 -13.64 6.03 -10.30
C ARG A 408 -13.91 4.53 -10.30
N VAL A 409 -15.11 4.16 -9.86
CA VAL A 409 -15.61 2.79 -10.05
C VAL A 409 -16.26 2.72 -11.43
N PRO A 410 -15.82 1.82 -12.32
CA PRO A 410 -16.49 1.61 -13.61
C PRO A 410 -17.96 1.28 -13.38
N VAL A 411 -18.85 2.11 -13.93
CA VAL A 411 -20.32 1.94 -13.84
C VAL A 411 -20.96 1.69 -15.21
N ALA A 412 -20.23 1.89 -16.31
CA ALA A 412 -20.63 1.52 -17.67
C ALA A 412 -19.38 1.38 -18.57
N GLU A 413 -19.48 0.60 -19.64
CA GLU A 413 -18.51 0.53 -20.73
C GLU A 413 -18.94 1.42 -21.92
N ASN A 414 -17.98 1.81 -22.77
CA ASN A 414 -18.25 2.44 -24.05
C ASN A 414 -18.52 1.42 -25.18
N VAL A 415 -18.71 0.14 -24.84
CA VAL A 415 -19.04 -0.92 -25.80
C VAL A 415 -20.57 -0.97 -25.97
N PRO A 416 -21.10 -0.79 -27.20
CA PRO A 416 -22.53 -0.90 -27.44
C PRO A 416 -23.01 -2.33 -27.14
N GLY A 417 -23.86 -2.50 -26.12
CA GLY A 417 -24.62 -3.74 -25.91
C GLY A 417 -24.40 -4.47 -24.58
N ASP A 418 -23.36 -4.13 -23.80
CA ASP A 418 -23.15 -4.71 -22.46
C ASP A 418 -23.24 -3.63 -21.36
N ASP A 419 -24.30 -3.71 -20.57
CA ASP A 419 -24.63 -2.72 -19.52
C ASP A 419 -23.82 -2.95 -18.21
N MET A 420 -23.08 -4.05 -18.07
CA MET A 420 -22.24 -4.34 -16.90
C MET A 420 -20.75 -4.30 -17.26
N PRO A 421 -19.90 -3.52 -16.56
CA PRO A 421 -18.47 -3.52 -16.81
C PRO A 421 -17.88 -4.92 -16.61
N MET A 422 -17.25 -5.46 -17.65
CA MET A 422 -16.79 -6.86 -17.77
C MET A 422 -15.93 -7.30 -16.58
N PHE A 423 -15.18 -6.37 -15.99
CA PHE A 423 -14.26 -6.65 -14.88
C PHE A 423 -14.75 -6.23 -13.49
N ARG A 424 -15.96 -5.65 -13.36
CA ARG A 424 -16.44 -5.18 -12.04
C ARG A 424 -16.51 -6.30 -11.00
N ASN A 425 -16.92 -7.47 -11.44
CA ASN A 425 -17.05 -8.68 -10.62
C ASN A 425 -15.97 -9.72 -10.94
N LEU A 426 -14.84 -9.29 -11.54
CA LEU A 426 -13.79 -10.19 -12.00
C LEU A 426 -13.38 -11.14 -10.87
N TRP A 427 -13.13 -10.60 -9.67
CA TRP A 427 -12.76 -11.40 -8.51
C TRP A 427 -13.79 -12.47 -8.16
N GLU A 428 -15.08 -12.13 -8.15
CA GLU A 428 -16.14 -13.08 -7.79
C GLU A 428 -16.27 -14.22 -8.80
N ASN A 429 -15.96 -13.94 -10.07
CA ASN A 429 -15.96 -14.91 -11.16
C ASN A 429 -14.71 -15.81 -11.13
N ILE A 430 -13.53 -15.26 -10.83
CA ILE A 430 -12.28 -16.04 -10.88
C ILE A 430 -11.88 -16.66 -9.54
N ARG A 431 -12.40 -16.20 -8.39
CA ARG A 431 -11.91 -16.62 -7.05
C ARG A 431 -11.96 -18.12 -6.81
N LYS A 432 -12.90 -18.83 -7.45
CA LYS A 432 -13.03 -20.29 -7.33
C LYS A 432 -12.00 -21.05 -8.17
N ASP A 433 -11.54 -20.43 -9.25
CA ASP A 433 -10.56 -20.97 -10.20
C ASP A 433 -9.12 -20.58 -9.81
N MET A 434 -8.96 -19.66 -8.85
CA MET A 434 -7.66 -19.27 -8.33
C MET A 434 -6.99 -20.43 -7.57
N PRO A 435 -5.65 -20.57 -7.67
CA PRO A 435 -4.91 -21.61 -6.95
C PRO A 435 -5.16 -21.52 -5.43
N LYS A 436 -5.49 -22.65 -4.80
CA LYS A 436 -5.64 -22.72 -3.34
C LYS A 436 -4.28 -22.60 -2.64
N LYS A 437 -4.33 -22.21 -1.36
CA LYS A 437 -3.18 -21.93 -0.47
C LYS A 437 -2.07 -22.99 -0.61
N GLY A 438 -0.83 -22.55 -0.85
CA GLY A 438 0.34 -23.40 -1.12
C GLY A 438 1.03 -23.11 -2.46
N HIS A 439 0.38 -22.35 -3.34
CA HIS A 439 0.90 -21.97 -4.66
C HIS A 439 0.91 -20.44 -4.86
N GLN A 440 1.42 -19.70 -3.89
CA GLN A 440 1.40 -18.23 -3.93
C GLN A 440 2.15 -17.68 -5.17
N GLU A 441 3.24 -18.35 -5.55
CA GLU A 441 3.97 -18.05 -6.79
C GLU A 441 3.11 -18.23 -8.05
N LEU A 442 2.25 -19.26 -8.12
CA LEU A 442 1.33 -19.46 -9.25
C LEU A 442 0.23 -18.40 -9.29
N ALA A 443 -0.27 -17.96 -8.13
CA ALA A 443 -1.23 -16.87 -8.06
C ALA A 443 -0.60 -15.55 -8.54
N ASP A 444 0.64 -15.26 -8.11
CA ASP A 444 1.37 -14.08 -8.56
C ASP A 444 1.67 -14.14 -10.08
N MET A 445 2.06 -15.31 -10.60
CA MET A 445 2.24 -15.52 -12.03
C MET A 445 0.93 -15.31 -12.82
N ALA A 446 -0.20 -15.81 -12.32
CA ALA A 446 -1.51 -15.61 -12.93
C ALA A 446 -1.89 -14.11 -12.97
N CYS A 447 -1.72 -13.41 -11.86
CA CYS A 447 -1.96 -11.96 -11.77
C CYS A 447 -1.08 -11.18 -12.76
N ASN A 448 0.21 -11.53 -12.88
CA ASN A 448 1.12 -10.90 -13.82
C ASN A 448 0.69 -11.13 -15.27
N ARG A 449 0.26 -12.35 -15.62
CA ARG A 449 -0.24 -12.68 -16.97
C ARG A 449 -1.53 -11.94 -17.31
N ILE A 450 -2.48 -11.86 -16.38
CA ILE A 450 -3.71 -11.06 -16.54
C ILE A 450 -3.35 -9.59 -16.77
N THR A 451 -2.43 -9.04 -15.96
CA THR A 451 -1.97 -7.65 -16.09
C THR A 451 -1.32 -7.40 -17.44
N ALA A 452 -0.46 -8.32 -17.91
CA ALA A 452 0.16 -8.23 -19.22
C ALA A 452 -0.87 -8.27 -20.36
N ALA A 453 -1.85 -9.18 -20.29
CA ALA A 453 -2.91 -9.29 -21.30
C ALA A 453 -3.77 -8.02 -21.36
N ILE A 454 -4.16 -7.47 -20.21
CA ILE A 454 -4.89 -6.19 -20.14
C ILE A 454 -4.04 -5.07 -20.74
N THR A 455 -2.77 -4.97 -20.34
CA THR A 455 -1.87 -3.92 -20.84
C THR A 455 -1.71 -4.00 -22.36
N ALA A 456 -1.54 -5.20 -22.92
CA ALA A 456 -1.46 -5.42 -24.36
C ALA A 456 -2.77 -5.05 -25.08
N ALA A 457 -3.92 -5.43 -24.53
CA ALA A 457 -5.22 -5.13 -25.14
C ALA A 457 -5.51 -3.62 -25.21
N PHE A 458 -5.02 -2.84 -24.24
CA PHE A 458 -5.21 -1.37 -24.19
C PHE A 458 -4.01 -0.58 -24.72
N ALA A 459 -3.05 -1.20 -25.41
CA ALA A 459 -1.81 -0.54 -25.84
C ALA A 459 -2.06 0.71 -26.72
N SER A 460 -3.14 0.73 -27.51
CA SER A 460 -3.54 1.87 -28.35
C SER A 460 -4.23 3.00 -27.59
N GLU A 461 -4.99 2.68 -26.53
CA GLU A 461 -5.76 3.65 -25.74
C GLU A 461 -4.97 4.22 -24.56
N ARG A 462 -4.08 3.42 -23.98
CA ARG A 462 -3.29 3.72 -22.78
C ARG A 462 -1.82 3.37 -23.02
N PRO A 463 -1.09 4.21 -23.79
CA PRO A 463 0.28 3.90 -24.16
C PRO A 463 1.17 3.88 -22.92
N ILE A 464 2.00 2.84 -22.84
CA ILE A 464 3.02 2.70 -21.81
C ILE A 464 4.09 3.77 -22.02
N LYS A 465 4.47 4.46 -20.94
CA LYS A 465 5.52 5.47 -20.96
C LYS A 465 6.75 4.96 -20.22
N ALA A 466 7.89 4.96 -20.89
CA ALA A 466 9.17 4.74 -20.23
C ALA A 466 9.54 5.96 -19.36
N VAL A 467 10.12 5.70 -18.19
CA VAL A 467 10.76 6.73 -17.36
C VAL A 467 12.27 6.45 -17.44
N PRO A 468 13.03 7.23 -18.24
CA PRO A 468 14.46 7.01 -18.37
C PRO A 468 15.19 7.37 -17.07
N ASP A 469 16.38 6.80 -16.88
CA ASP A 469 17.29 7.21 -15.81
C ASP A 469 17.59 8.72 -15.95
N SER A 470 17.41 9.47 -14.86
CA SER A 470 17.53 10.92 -14.87
C SER A 470 18.97 11.41 -15.07
N TYR A 471 19.97 10.57 -14.79
CA TYR A 471 21.38 10.92 -14.88
C TYR A 471 22.05 10.27 -16.10
N ASN A 472 21.67 9.03 -16.46
CA ASN A 472 22.28 8.29 -17.58
C ASN A 472 21.21 7.67 -18.51
N PRO A 473 20.47 8.49 -19.27
CA PRO A 473 19.37 8.01 -20.12
C PRO A 473 19.83 7.26 -21.39
N VAL A 474 21.09 7.41 -21.80
CA VAL A 474 21.65 6.83 -23.04
C VAL A 474 23.04 6.26 -22.78
N GLY A 475 23.30 5.06 -23.30
CA GLY A 475 24.62 4.42 -23.29
C GLY A 475 25.28 4.41 -24.67
N SER A 476 26.60 4.21 -24.73
CA SER A 476 27.34 4.07 -25.99
C SER A 476 28.37 2.95 -25.91
N THR A 477 28.47 2.16 -26.97
CA THR A 477 29.49 1.13 -27.12
C THR A 477 30.91 1.70 -27.25
N SER A 478 31.05 2.98 -27.56
CA SER A 478 32.35 3.66 -27.69
C SER A 478 33.14 3.74 -26.37
N HIS A 479 32.46 3.60 -25.23
CA HIS A 479 33.07 3.68 -23.90
C HIS A 479 33.29 2.29 -23.26
N VAL A 480 33.05 1.21 -24.01
CA VAL A 480 33.17 -0.15 -23.51
C VAL A 480 34.63 -0.57 -23.55
N ARG A 481 35.23 -0.72 -22.37
CA ARG A 481 36.61 -1.18 -22.23
C ARG A 481 36.76 -2.04 -20.98
N PHE A 482 37.07 -3.31 -21.17
CA PHE A 482 37.39 -4.23 -20.08
C PHE A 482 38.32 -5.34 -20.58
N ASN A 483 39.05 -5.97 -19.67
CA ASN A 483 39.89 -7.13 -19.97
C ASN A 483 39.15 -8.41 -19.57
N THR A 484 39.34 -9.49 -20.33
CA THR A 484 38.76 -10.80 -20.03
C THR A 484 39.81 -11.90 -20.17
N SER A 485 39.77 -12.90 -19.29
CA SER A 485 40.61 -14.10 -19.35
C SER A 485 39.90 -15.27 -20.03
N ARG A 486 38.70 -15.06 -20.59
CA ARG A 486 37.92 -16.14 -21.19
C ARG A 486 38.59 -16.63 -22.48
N PRO A 487 38.75 -17.96 -22.66
CA PRO A 487 39.43 -18.51 -23.82
C PRO A 487 38.56 -18.49 -25.08
N HIS A 488 37.24 -18.64 -24.94
CA HIS A 488 36.29 -18.66 -26.06
C HIS A 488 35.81 -17.25 -26.39
N ARG A 489 36.18 -16.77 -27.58
CA ARG A 489 35.89 -15.42 -28.07
C ARG A 489 35.80 -15.38 -29.59
N TRP A 490 34.99 -14.48 -30.12
CA TRP A 490 34.87 -14.16 -31.54
C TRP A 490 35.56 -12.83 -31.82
N GLU A 491 36.49 -12.81 -32.78
CA GLU A 491 37.10 -11.57 -33.28
C GLU A 491 36.11 -10.90 -34.21
N THR A 492 35.70 -9.68 -33.86
CA THR A 492 34.66 -8.99 -34.63
C THR A 492 35.24 -8.25 -35.83
N ASP A 493 34.44 -8.10 -36.87
CA ASP A 493 34.75 -7.19 -37.97
C ASP A 493 34.64 -5.72 -37.49
N PRO A 494 35.74 -4.92 -37.54
CA PRO A 494 35.72 -3.52 -37.14
C PRO A 494 34.72 -2.65 -37.95
N ALA A 495 34.31 -3.10 -39.14
CA ALA A 495 33.28 -2.42 -39.93
C ALA A 495 31.85 -2.68 -39.40
N ARG A 496 31.67 -3.66 -38.52
CA ARG A 496 30.37 -4.14 -38.04
C ARG A 496 30.19 -4.03 -36.52
N CYS A 497 31.27 -3.98 -35.74
CA CYS A 497 31.21 -3.91 -34.28
C CYS A 497 32.32 -3.01 -33.72
N HIS A 498 31.98 -2.13 -32.77
CA HIS A 498 32.95 -1.28 -32.08
C HIS A 498 33.83 -2.04 -31.07
N VAL A 499 33.38 -3.21 -30.60
CA VAL A 499 34.08 -4.03 -29.61
C VAL A 499 34.85 -5.12 -30.33
N ASN A 500 36.17 -5.16 -30.17
CA ASN A 500 37.06 -6.07 -30.89
C ASN A 500 36.87 -7.56 -30.57
N TRP A 501 36.30 -7.89 -29.41
CA TRP A 501 36.05 -9.27 -29.00
C TRP A 501 34.65 -9.45 -28.42
N VAL A 502 33.90 -10.40 -28.96
CA VAL A 502 32.68 -10.93 -28.33
C VAL A 502 33.07 -12.14 -27.50
N VAL A 503 32.82 -12.08 -26.19
CA VAL A 503 33.03 -13.21 -25.28
C VAL A 503 31.93 -14.23 -25.51
N LEU A 504 32.30 -15.49 -25.76
CA LEU A 504 31.34 -16.55 -26.09
C LEU A 504 31.03 -17.40 -24.84
N ASP A 505 29.74 -17.62 -24.61
CA ASP A 505 29.19 -18.55 -23.62
C ASP A 505 28.76 -19.88 -24.27
N SER A 506 28.56 -19.91 -25.60
CA SER A 506 28.28 -21.11 -26.38
C SER A 506 28.64 -20.95 -27.87
N ASP A 507 28.67 -22.06 -28.61
CA ASP A 507 28.93 -22.05 -30.07
C ASP A 507 27.84 -21.32 -30.88
N TRP A 508 26.65 -21.15 -30.31
CA TRP A 508 25.54 -20.44 -30.95
C TRP A 508 25.81 -18.95 -31.14
N GLU A 509 26.47 -18.33 -30.17
CA GLU A 509 26.81 -16.92 -30.24
C GLU A 509 27.88 -16.67 -31.30
N ALA A 510 28.81 -17.62 -31.47
CA ALA A 510 29.84 -17.55 -32.50
C ALA A 510 29.21 -17.60 -33.90
N GLU A 511 28.28 -18.52 -34.09
CA GLU A 511 27.57 -18.66 -35.36
C GLU A 511 26.65 -17.45 -35.62
N PHE A 512 26.02 -16.92 -34.58
CA PHE A 512 25.26 -15.68 -34.70
C PHE A 512 26.14 -14.50 -35.14
N CYS A 513 27.33 -14.33 -34.57
CA CYS A 513 28.27 -13.29 -34.99
C CYS A 513 28.63 -13.45 -36.47
N ARG A 514 28.94 -14.68 -36.92
CA ARG A 514 29.22 -14.99 -38.32
C ARG A 514 28.06 -14.59 -39.24
N VAL A 515 26.83 -14.96 -38.87
CA VAL A 515 25.63 -14.64 -39.65
C VAL A 515 25.40 -13.13 -39.69
N ALA A 516 25.44 -12.46 -38.54
CA ALA A 516 25.22 -11.03 -38.42
C ALA A 516 26.23 -10.21 -39.25
N GLU A 517 27.51 -10.58 -39.25
CA GLU A 517 28.56 -9.90 -40.04
C GLU A 517 28.36 -10.07 -41.55
N SER A 518 27.94 -11.26 -41.97
CA SER A 518 27.71 -11.60 -43.38
C SER A 518 26.37 -11.05 -43.92
N HIS A 519 25.44 -10.69 -43.06
CA HIS A 519 24.09 -10.32 -43.48
C HIS A 519 24.05 -8.89 -44.09
N PRO A 520 23.51 -8.71 -45.31
CA PRO A 520 23.58 -7.43 -46.03
C PRO A 520 22.77 -6.30 -45.37
N ARG A 521 21.71 -6.65 -44.62
CA ARG A 521 20.88 -5.65 -43.91
C ARG A 521 21.40 -5.30 -42.52
N VAL A 522 22.29 -6.09 -41.93
CA VAL A 522 22.89 -5.72 -40.65
C VAL A 522 23.88 -4.61 -40.92
N LYS A 523 23.82 -3.49 -40.19
CA LYS A 523 24.78 -2.38 -40.29
C LYS A 523 25.81 -2.47 -39.18
N ALA A 524 25.36 -2.75 -37.97
CA ALA A 524 26.21 -2.97 -36.81
C ALA A 524 25.59 -4.00 -35.87
N TYR A 525 26.41 -4.62 -35.02
CA TYR A 525 25.94 -5.46 -33.94
C TYR A 525 26.87 -5.36 -32.73
N VAL A 526 26.37 -5.73 -31.55
CA VAL A 526 27.19 -5.83 -30.34
C VAL A 526 26.58 -6.85 -29.37
N LYS A 527 27.41 -7.63 -28.68
CA LYS A 527 26.97 -8.43 -27.53
C LYS A 527 26.77 -7.51 -26.33
N ASN A 528 25.67 -7.67 -25.61
CA ASN A 528 25.37 -6.95 -24.38
C ASN A 528 26.21 -7.47 -23.20
N HIS A 529 27.52 -7.33 -23.33
CA HIS A 529 28.47 -7.68 -22.29
C HIS A 529 29.10 -6.40 -21.76
N ASN A 530 28.79 -6.07 -20.51
CA ASN A 530 29.25 -4.84 -19.85
C ASN A 530 28.77 -3.53 -20.53
N LEU A 531 27.64 -3.59 -21.27
CA LEU A 531 26.99 -2.40 -21.84
C LEU A 531 26.00 -1.75 -20.87
N GLY A 532 25.51 -2.50 -19.89
CA GLY A 532 24.52 -2.02 -18.91
C GLY A 532 23.07 -2.00 -19.42
N LEU A 533 22.77 -2.65 -20.56
CA LEU A 533 21.39 -2.81 -21.00
C LEU A 533 20.69 -3.90 -20.16
N GLU A 534 19.94 -3.46 -19.15
CA GLU A 534 19.18 -4.31 -18.24
C GLU A 534 17.68 -4.02 -18.35
N VAL A 535 16.89 -5.08 -18.45
CA VAL A 535 15.43 -5.00 -18.49
C VAL A 535 14.86 -5.55 -17.18
N PRO A 536 14.24 -4.71 -16.34
CA PRO A 536 13.57 -5.20 -15.14
C PRO A 536 12.33 -6.00 -15.53
N TYR A 537 12.18 -7.19 -14.96
CA TYR A 537 10.99 -8.03 -15.16
C TYR A 537 10.56 -8.67 -13.84
N ARG A 538 9.29 -9.09 -13.78
CA ARG A 538 8.72 -9.72 -12.60
C ARG A 538 8.53 -11.21 -12.85
N TYR A 539 9.02 -12.04 -11.93
CA TYR A 539 8.81 -13.50 -11.95
C TYR A 539 8.19 -13.92 -10.61
N GLY A 540 6.91 -14.32 -10.65
CA GLY A 540 6.12 -14.49 -9.43
C GLY A 540 6.05 -13.19 -8.61
N SER A 541 6.53 -13.23 -7.37
CA SER A 541 6.62 -12.08 -6.46
C SER A 541 7.95 -11.35 -6.50
N GLU A 542 8.97 -11.87 -7.20
CA GLU A 542 10.31 -11.30 -7.22
C GLU A 542 10.54 -10.39 -8.42
N MET A 543 11.22 -9.27 -8.17
CA MET A 543 11.80 -8.43 -9.23
C MET A 543 13.15 -9.01 -9.64
N ARG A 544 13.34 -9.25 -10.94
CA ARG A 544 14.57 -9.78 -11.52
C ARG A 544 15.04 -8.88 -12.66
N ARG A 545 16.30 -9.05 -13.04
CA ARG A 545 16.93 -8.34 -14.15
C ARG A 545 17.16 -9.32 -15.29
N TYR A 546 16.66 -8.95 -16.46
CA TYR A 546 16.91 -9.65 -17.71
C TYR A 546 18.02 -8.91 -18.45
N LEU A 547 19.05 -9.64 -18.85
CA LEU A 547 20.16 -9.18 -19.68
C LEU A 547 19.98 -9.83 -21.06
N PRO A 548 19.50 -9.10 -22.08
CA PRO A 548 19.44 -9.61 -23.44
C PRO A 548 20.84 -9.91 -23.99
N ASP A 549 20.97 -10.83 -24.94
CA ASP A 549 22.30 -11.22 -25.44
C ASP A 549 22.91 -10.23 -26.43
N PHE A 550 22.18 -9.80 -27.46
CA PHE A 550 22.71 -8.97 -28.54
C PHE A 550 21.81 -7.78 -28.87
N ILE A 551 22.43 -6.72 -29.38
CA ILE A 551 21.76 -5.59 -30.05
C ILE A 551 22.28 -5.55 -31.48
N VAL A 552 21.38 -5.59 -32.45
CA VAL A 552 21.68 -5.56 -33.87
C VAL A 552 21.01 -4.36 -34.50
N LEU A 553 21.78 -3.53 -35.20
CA LEU A 553 21.28 -2.41 -35.97
C LEU A 553 21.01 -2.88 -37.40
N VAL A 554 19.75 -2.84 -37.82
CA VAL A 554 19.28 -3.45 -39.07
C VAL A 554 18.63 -2.41 -39.98
N ASP A 555 18.91 -2.51 -41.27
CA ASP A 555 18.24 -1.81 -42.35
C ASP A 555 17.06 -2.64 -42.85
N ASP A 556 15.88 -2.31 -42.35
CA ASP A 556 14.61 -2.96 -42.70
C ASP A 556 13.88 -2.25 -43.86
N GLY A 557 14.56 -1.37 -44.60
CA GLY A 557 14.00 -0.68 -45.76
C GLY A 557 13.39 0.70 -45.48
N HIS A 558 13.48 1.21 -44.26
CA HIS A 558 13.04 2.58 -43.91
C HIS A 558 14.09 3.67 -44.20
N GLY A 559 15.25 3.29 -44.74
CA GLY A 559 16.33 4.21 -45.13
C GLY A 559 17.43 4.32 -44.06
N ALA A 560 18.54 4.97 -44.44
CA ALA A 560 19.74 5.03 -43.60
C ALA A 560 19.57 5.84 -42.30
N ASP A 561 18.59 6.75 -42.27
CA ASP A 561 18.32 7.63 -41.13
C ASP A 561 17.29 7.04 -40.13
N ASP A 562 16.71 5.87 -40.43
CA ASP A 562 15.69 5.21 -39.60
C ASP A 562 15.95 3.70 -39.50
N LEU A 563 17.09 3.34 -38.90
CA LEU A 563 17.48 1.94 -38.68
C LEU A 563 16.78 1.32 -37.47
N LEU A 564 16.50 0.02 -37.55
CA LEU A 564 15.86 -0.76 -36.49
C LEU A 564 16.90 -1.30 -35.50
N HIS A 565 16.72 -0.99 -34.22
CA HIS A 565 17.45 -1.62 -33.11
C HIS A 565 16.76 -2.92 -32.73
N LEU A 566 17.31 -4.04 -33.20
CA LEU A 566 16.81 -5.37 -32.91
C LEU A 566 17.55 -5.96 -31.71
N VAL A 567 16.85 -6.13 -30.60
CA VAL A 567 17.34 -6.89 -29.44
C VAL A 567 17.13 -8.37 -29.72
N VAL A 568 18.22 -9.14 -29.66
CA VAL A 568 18.20 -10.58 -29.96
C VAL A 568 18.61 -11.38 -28.73
N GLU A 569 17.77 -12.34 -28.37
CA GLU A 569 18.08 -13.37 -27.38
C GLU A 569 18.43 -14.69 -28.08
N ILE A 570 19.55 -15.30 -27.69
CA ILE A 570 20.04 -16.58 -28.20
C ILE A 570 19.86 -17.62 -27.09
N LYS A 571 18.84 -18.48 -27.21
CA LYS A 571 18.54 -19.51 -26.20
C LYS A 571 18.37 -20.91 -26.77
N GLY A 572 19.02 -21.86 -26.08
CA GLY A 572 18.58 -23.26 -26.03
C GLY A 572 17.36 -23.47 -25.10
N TYR A 573 16.97 -24.74 -24.89
CA TYR A 573 15.78 -25.24 -24.16
C TYR A 573 14.98 -24.25 -23.27
N ARG A 574 13.67 -24.14 -23.52
CA ARG A 574 12.74 -23.25 -22.79
C ARG A 574 12.45 -23.73 -21.36
N ARG A 575 12.81 -22.91 -20.36
CA ARG A 575 12.22 -22.91 -19.01
C ARG A 575 11.14 -21.81 -18.89
N GLU A 576 10.28 -21.88 -17.88
CA GLU A 576 9.16 -20.92 -17.69
C GLU A 576 9.63 -19.45 -17.54
N ASP A 577 10.84 -19.20 -17.03
CA ASP A 577 11.41 -17.85 -16.90
C ASP A 577 11.66 -17.17 -18.26
N ALA A 578 11.89 -17.95 -19.32
CA ALA A 578 12.08 -17.42 -20.67
C ALA A 578 10.79 -16.79 -21.23
N LYS A 579 9.63 -17.39 -20.94
CA LYS A 579 8.32 -16.88 -21.40
C LYS A 579 8.02 -15.50 -20.79
N GLU A 580 8.33 -15.32 -19.51
CA GLU A 580 8.08 -14.06 -18.80
C GLU A 580 9.02 -12.94 -19.27
N LYS A 581 10.28 -13.25 -19.62
CA LYS A 581 11.23 -12.30 -20.23
C LYS A 581 10.70 -11.80 -21.58
N LYS A 582 10.29 -12.71 -22.47
CA LYS A 582 9.68 -12.37 -23.75
C LYS A 582 8.42 -11.51 -23.56
N ALA A 583 7.48 -11.96 -22.73
CA ALA A 583 6.27 -11.22 -22.46
C ALA A 583 6.57 -9.81 -21.94
N THR A 584 7.63 -9.65 -21.15
CA THR A 584 8.08 -8.34 -20.67
C THR A 584 8.58 -7.44 -21.80
N MET A 585 9.38 -7.98 -22.71
CA MET A 585 9.87 -7.24 -23.88
C MET A 585 8.73 -6.81 -24.80
N ASP A 586 7.86 -7.74 -25.16
CA ASP A 586 6.77 -7.52 -26.11
C ASP A 586 5.69 -6.58 -25.54
N THR A 587 5.35 -6.75 -24.26
CA THR A 587 4.22 -6.02 -23.65
C THR A 587 4.64 -4.68 -23.08
N TYR A 588 5.84 -4.58 -22.49
CA TYR A 588 6.24 -3.38 -21.73
C TYR A 588 7.42 -2.66 -22.35
N TRP A 589 8.57 -3.32 -22.49
CA TRP A 589 9.83 -2.61 -22.76
C TRP A 589 9.89 -2.02 -24.17
N VAL A 590 9.61 -2.82 -25.22
CA VAL A 590 9.64 -2.36 -26.62
C VAL A 590 8.58 -1.28 -26.88
N PRO A 591 7.30 -1.45 -26.46
CA PRO A 591 6.32 -0.39 -26.60
C PRO A 591 6.72 0.90 -25.86
N ALA A 592 7.26 0.78 -24.64
CA ALA A 592 7.63 1.94 -23.83
C ALA A 592 8.77 2.76 -24.46
N VAL A 593 9.82 2.11 -24.98
CA VAL A 593 10.94 2.81 -25.63
C VAL A 593 10.52 3.44 -26.96
N ASN A 594 9.71 2.74 -27.77
CA ASN A 594 9.20 3.27 -29.03
C ASN A 594 8.25 4.46 -28.81
N ASN A 595 7.46 4.44 -27.74
CA ASN A 595 6.57 5.54 -27.37
C ASN A 595 7.31 6.83 -26.95
N LEU A 596 8.59 6.75 -26.57
CA LEU A 596 9.41 7.94 -26.32
C LEU A 596 9.69 8.74 -27.60
N ARG A 597 9.74 8.06 -28.76
CA ARG A 597 10.04 8.66 -30.08
C ARG A 597 11.38 9.40 -30.19
N THR A 598 12.27 9.26 -29.20
CA THR A 598 13.57 9.93 -29.14
C THR A 598 14.75 8.97 -29.29
N LEU A 599 14.53 7.65 -29.18
CA LEU A 599 15.59 6.63 -29.14
C LEU A 599 15.57 5.70 -30.36
N GLY A 600 14.96 6.13 -31.47
CA GLY A 600 14.79 5.31 -32.68
C GLY A 600 13.74 4.20 -32.51
N ARG A 601 13.70 3.29 -33.48
CA ARG A 601 12.80 2.14 -33.48
C ARG A 601 13.48 0.92 -32.89
N TRP A 602 12.75 0.21 -32.04
CA TRP A 602 13.19 -1.01 -31.36
C TRP A 602 12.26 -2.17 -31.65
N ALA A 603 12.84 -3.36 -31.78
CA ALA A 603 12.14 -4.63 -31.84
C ALA A 603 12.86 -5.66 -30.98
N PHE A 604 12.14 -6.73 -30.61
CA PHE A 604 12.69 -7.85 -29.87
C PHE A 604 12.45 -9.15 -30.63
N ALA A 605 13.45 -10.03 -30.63
CA ALA A 605 13.31 -11.35 -31.19
C ALA A 605 14.14 -12.40 -30.44
N GLU A 606 13.70 -13.65 -30.54
CA GLU A 606 14.35 -14.81 -29.94
C GLU A 606 14.68 -15.82 -31.04
N LEU A 607 15.92 -16.33 -31.03
CA LEU A 607 16.31 -17.43 -31.89
C LEU A 607 16.03 -18.76 -31.16
N THR A 608 14.87 -19.39 -31.43
CA THR A 608 14.37 -20.49 -30.56
C THR A 608 14.43 -21.92 -31.09
N GLU A 609 14.88 -22.24 -32.30
CA GLU A 609 14.77 -23.61 -32.83
C GLU A 609 15.84 -23.98 -33.88
N ILE A 610 16.88 -24.74 -33.51
CA ILE A 610 17.61 -25.62 -34.45
C ILE A 610 18.04 -26.91 -33.74
N TYR A 611 17.08 -27.67 -33.20
CA TYR A 611 17.33 -29.06 -32.81
C TYR A 611 17.13 -29.95 -34.03
N GLN A 612 18.17 -30.10 -34.86
CA GLN A 612 18.52 -31.34 -35.57
C GLN A 612 19.66 -31.10 -36.57
N ILE A 613 20.78 -31.79 -36.29
CA ILE A 613 21.94 -32.08 -37.15
C ILE A 613 23.00 -30.94 -37.24
N GLU A 614 24.15 -31.16 -36.59
CA GLU A 614 25.37 -30.33 -36.67
C GLU A 614 25.82 -30.02 -38.11
N ALA A 615 25.52 -30.92 -39.06
CA ALA A 615 25.93 -30.78 -40.46
C ALA A 615 25.26 -29.60 -41.21
N ASP A 616 24.04 -29.19 -40.81
CA ASP A 616 23.26 -28.13 -41.48
C ASP A 616 23.08 -26.86 -40.62
N PHE A 617 23.74 -26.81 -39.46
CA PHE A 617 23.57 -25.76 -38.45
C PHE A 617 23.75 -24.35 -39.02
N LYS A 618 24.76 -24.14 -39.87
CA LYS A 618 25.11 -22.84 -40.47
C LYS A 618 24.04 -22.29 -41.41
N ALA A 619 23.43 -23.15 -42.21
CA ALA A 619 22.38 -22.76 -43.16
C ALA A 619 21.06 -22.45 -42.44
N LYS A 620 20.73 -23.25 -41.42
CA LYS A 620 19.53 -23.05 -40.61
C LYS A 620 19.62 -21.80 -39.73
N ALA A 621 20.80 -21.48 -39.18
CA ALA A 621 21.03 -20.26 -38.42
C ALA A 621 20.85 -19.01 -39.28
N ALA A 622 21.35 -19.02 -40.52
CA ALA A 622 21.13 -17.93 -41.48
C ALA A 622 19.64 -17.77 -41.82
N SER A 623 18.94 -18.85 -42.19
CA SER A 623 17.50 -18.80 -42.52
C SER A 623 16.65 -18.30 -41.35
N ALA A 624 16.92 -18.78 -40.13
CA ALA A 624 16.19 -18.36 -38.94
C ALA A 624 16.46 -16.88 -38.59
N PHE A 625 17.68 -16.39 -38.83
CA PHE A 625 18.02 -14.98 -38.68
C PHE A 625 17.34 -14.11 -39.74
N ASP A 626 17.25 -14.56 -40.99
CA ASP A 626 16.55 -13.86 -42.07
C ASP A 626 15.04 -13.73 -41.76
N GLU A 627 14.40 -14.81 -41.31
CA GLU A 627 13.00 -14.80 -40.86
C GLU A 627 12.80 -13.85 -39.67
N MET A 628 13.75 -13.84 -38.73
CA MET A 628 13.74 -12.96 -37.57
C MET A 628 13.78 -11.48 -37.99
N VAL A 629 14.69 -11.12 -38.89
CA VAL A 629 14.82 -9.76 -39.43
C VAL A 629 13.57 -9.36 -40.20
N ALA A 630 13.03 -10.26 -41.03
CA ALA A 630 11.80 -10.00 -41.80
C ALA A 630 10.60 -9.74 -40.90
N ARG A 631 10.42 -10.58 -39.86
CA ARG A 631 9.34 -10.43 -38.87
C ARG A 631 9.46 -9.15 -38.06
N ALA A 632 10.68 -8.78 -37.65
CA ALA A 632 10.93 -7.57 -36.88
C ALA A 632 10.75 -6.28 -37.71
N GLY A 633 11.07 -6.33 -39.01
CA GLY A 633 10.93 -5.22 -39.96
C GLY A 633 9.53 -5.08 -40.58
N GLY A 634 8.55 -5.91 -40.20
CA GLY A 634 7.17 -5.82 -40.71
C GLY A 634 6.99 -6.18 -42.19
N THR A 635 7.98 -6.78 -42.85
CA THR A 635 7.88 -7.23 -44.24
C THR A 635 7.56 -8.72 -44.28
N PRO A 636 6.44 -9.18 -44.88
CA PRO A 636 6.17 -10.61 -45.01
C PRO A 636 7.27 -11.28 -45.85
N PRO A 637 7.70 -12.52 -45.53
CA PRO A 637 8.65 -13.24 -46.37
C PRO A 637 8.03 -13.47 -47.76
N ALA A 638 8.79 -13.16 -48.80
CA ALA A 638 8.42 -13.51 -50.16
C ALA A 638 8.44 -15.05 -50.28
N LEU A 639 7.27 -15.65 -50.50
CA LEU A 639 7.16 -17.08 -50.81
C LEU A 639 7.96 -17.37 -52.08
N SER A 640 9.06 -18.09 -51.95
CA SER A 640 9.79 -18.66 -53.08
C SER A 640 8.93 -19.75 -53.74
N ALA A 641 8.73 -19.63 -55.05
CA ALA A 641 8.04 -20.61 -55.90
C ALA A 641 8.84 -21.90 -56.09
#